data_AF-A0A7V9VYM7-F1
#
_entry.id   AF-A0A7V9VYM7-F1
#
_cell.length_a   1.000
_cell.length_b   1.000
_cell.length_c   1.000
_cell.angle_alpha   90.00
_cell.angle_beta   90.00
_cell.angle_gamma   90.00
#
_symmetry.space_group_name_H-M   'P 1'
#
loop_
_entity.id
_entity.type
_entity.pdbx_description
1 polymer ?
#
loop_
_entity_poly.entity_id
_entity_poly.type
_entity_poly.pdbx_seq_one_letter_code
_entity_poly.pdbx_strand_id
1 'polypeptide(L)'
;MPSDTQRQFPVVLVLAGHDPTGGAGILADSEAVAACGGWALTVPTALTVQDCENVHRVVPVPVETLREMAARLSGFRLAAIKVGLVTSRESLDAVVDIIRAHPGIPVVVDPVLKAGGGKELSTNALREAYRSRLLPLVDILTPNRLELARLAGDDAQNDSERVRRLMTYGCKAILVTGSDDPETEVPEDVVEVVLYQGEDRLAWRWPRLQGSYHGSGCTLASALAARLAAGELLHKACVQAQRFTWNALEAAWQPGIGQALPCRWLRGGGQPDGEPGVTRGGTISEDHRIFTSDSKVIQEVIHRPGRMSLAAPMTGSTHIRDSKEAHMTTSATLFEQACRHIPGGVNSPVRAFKGLHRPPVFIERAQGAYLFDVEGKRYVDYVGSWGPMITGHADPDVLGAVRGRLDHGLSFGTPTAIETTMADLICKMIPTIELVRMVNSGTEATMSAIRLARGFTGRDKIVKFEGNYHGHSDSLLVKAGSGALTHGEPSSPGVPASLAEHTITLSYNDLDAVEACFEEIGSEIACIIVEPVAGNMNCIPPQPGFLECLRQVCTEHGSVLIFDEVMTGFRVAMGGAQAHYGIEPDLTCLGKIVGGGMPVGAFGGKREIMEQISPLGPVYQAGTLSGNPLAMAAGIALLTKLREPGFHDALAQRVETLCHGLQERADAAGVDMFTQRAGGMFGLFFTGQSRVDNFAQATACDADAFRRFFAAMLDEGVYLAPSAYEAGFMSSAHTPEDIQLTLDAAEKAFGQLHQP
;
A
#
# COMPACT_ATOMS: atom_id res chain seq x y z
N MET A 1 2.58 33.89 -11.06
CA MET A 1 2.26 32.61 -11.70
C MET A 1 1.75 31.67 -10.62
N PRO A 2 0.55 31.07 -10.74
CA PRO A 2 0.07 30.12 -9.75
C PRO A 2 0.96 28.87 -9.76
N SER A 3 1.24 28.34 -8.58
CA SER A 3 2.14 27.22 -8.29
C SER A 3 1.69 25.90 -8.92
N ASP A 4 2.64 25.24 -9.59
CA ASP A 4 2.46 24.08 -10.47
C ASP A 4 2.37 22.73 -9.70
N THR A 5 1.48 22.64 -8.70
CA THR A 5 1.26 21.42 -7.89
C THR A 5 -0.21 21.11 -7.67
N GLN A 6 -1.05 21.27 -8.70
CA GLN A 6 -2.36 20.64 -8.73
C GLN A 6 -2.24 19.31 -9.49
N ARG A 7 -2.65 18.19 -8.87
CA ARG A 7 -2.86 16.93 -9.58
C ARG A 7 -3.82 17.18 -10.74
N GLN A 8 -3.32 17.17 -11.97
CA GLN A 8 -4.15 17.32 -13.14
C GLN A 8 -4.50 15.93 -13.67
N PHE A 9 -5.75 15.52 -13.47
CA PHE A 9 -6.26 14.28 -14.07
C PHE A 9 -6.37 14.45 -15.60
N PRO A 10 -6.00 13.44 -16.41
CA PRO A 10 -6.23 13.49 -17.84
C PRO A 10 -7.74 13.59 -18.12
N VAL A 11 -8.14 14.63 -18.85
CA VAL A 11 -9.55 14.92 -19.11
C VAL A 11 -10.00 14.20 -20.38
N VAL A 12 -11.03 13.36 -20.28
CA VAL A 12 -11.60 12.62 -21.40
C VAL A 12 -12.98 13.20 -21.74
N LEU A 13 -13.17 13.65 -22.98
CA LEU A 13 -14.49 14.06 -23.44
C LEU A 13 -15.27 12.82 -23.95
N VAL A 14 -16.39 12.52 -23.31
CA VAL A 14 -17.27 11.41 -23.61
C VAL A 14 -18.50 11.91 -24.39
N LEU A 15 -18.63 11.45 -25.62
CA LEU A 15 -19.76 11.71 -26.52
C LEU A 15 -20.55 10.40 -26.68
N ALA A 16 -21.56 10.17 -25.83
CA ALA A 16 -22.31 8.91 -25.83
C ALA A 16 -23.78 9.10 -25.43
N GLY A 17 -24.59 8.05 -25.54
CA GLY A 17 -25.98 8.08 -25.09
C GLY A 17 -26.10 8.16 -23.56
N HIS A 18 -27.18 8.71 -23.04
CA HIS A 18 -27.56 8.59 -21.64
C HIS A 18 -28.38 7.32 -21.45
N ASP A 19 -27.89 6.44 -20.59
CA ASP A 19 -28.56 5.23 -20.12
C ASP A 19 -29.04 5.42 -18.67
N PRO A 20 -30.36 5.40 -18.40
CA PRO A 20 -30.89 5.57 -17.05
C PRO A 20 -30.55 4.42 -16.09
N THR A 21 -30.11 3.25 -16.59
CA THR A 21 -29.75 2.10 -15.74
C THR A 21 -28.32 2.18 -15.19
N GLY A 22 -27.47 3.03 -15.76
CA GLY A 22 -26.03 3.06 -15.46
C GLY A 22 -25.23 1.90 -16.07
N GLY A 23 -25.85 1.03 -16.85
CA GLY A 23 -25.15 -0.09 -17.48
C GLY A 23 -24.27 0.30 -18.66
N ALA A 24 -24.67 1.28 -19.46
CA ALA A 24 -23.91 1.78 -20.59
C ALA A 24 -23.92 3.32 -20.65
N GLY A 25 -23.41 3.89 -21.75
CA GLY A 25 -23.51 5.33 -22.01
C GLY A 25 -22.73 6.21 -21.04
N ILE A 26 -23.07 7.50 -20.99
CA ILE A 26 -22.25 8.52 -20.31
C ILE A 26 -22.03 8.25 -18.81
N LEU A 27 -22.96 7.56 -18.12
CA LEU A 27 -22.77 7.17 -16.72
C LEU A 27 -21.68 6.10 -16.59
N ALA A 28 -21.85 4.96 -17.27
CA ALA A 28 -20.88 3.87 -17.29
C ALA A 28 -19.50 4.32 -17.78
N ASP A 29 -19.48 5.19 -18.80
CA ASP A 29 -18.26 5.76 -19.35
C ASP A 29 -17.53 6.64 -18.32
N SER A 30 -18.28 7.47 -17.58
CA SER A 30 -17.69 8.33 -16.55
C SER A 30 -17.10 7.52 -15.40
N GLU A 31 -17.78 6.46 -14.98
CA GLU A 31 -17.28 5.54 -13.96
C GLU A 31 -16.01 4.83 -14.42
N ALA A 32 -15.99 4.29 -15.64
CA ALA A 32 -14.81 3.62 -16.19
C ALA A 32 -13.61 4.57 -16.34
N VAL A 33 -13.84 5.79 -16.83
CA VAL A 33 -12.79 6.82 -16.94
C VAL A 33 -12.25 7.19 -15.55
N ALA A 34 -13.13 7.45 -14.58
CA ALA A 34 -12.73 7.79 -13.22
C ALA A 34 -11.94 6.66 -12.53
N ALA A 35 -12.41 5.42 -12.68
CA ALA A 35 -11.74 4.24 -12.14
C ALA A 35 -10.34 4.03 -12.74
N CYS A 36 -10.16 4.38 -14.01
CA CYS A 36 -8.87 4.37 -14.71
C CYS A 36 -8.03 5.63 -14.49
N GLY A 37 -8.42 6.53 -13.58
CA GLY A 37 -7.63 7.70 -13.19
C GLY A 37 -7.77 8.93 -14.09
N GLY A 38 -8.79 8.97 -14.94
CA GLY A 38 -9.14 10.15 -15.74
C GLY A 38 -10.30 10.95 -15.15
N TRP A 39 -10.59 12.10 -15.76
CA TRP A 39 -11.77 12.91 -15.47
C TRP A 39 -12.68 12.97 -16.70
N ALA A 40 -13.92 12.48 -16.58
CA ALA A 40 -14.87 12.49 -17.68
C ALA A 40 -15.62 13.83 -17.78
N LEU A 41 -15.64 14.41 -18.97
CA LEU A 41 -16.59 15.44 -19.37
C LEU A 41 -17.60 14.80 -20.30
N THR A 42 -18.89 14.97 -20.07
CA THR A 42 -19.92 14.25 -20.83
C THR A 42 -20.77 15.20 -21.68
N VAL A 43 -21.03 14.78 -22.92
CA VAL A 43 -22.04 15.39 -23.78
C VAL A 43 -22.94 14.27 -24.31
N PRO A 44 -24.22 14.22 -23.90
CA PRO A 44 -25.14 13.21 -24.36
C PRO A 44 -25.44 13.40 -25.86
N THR A 45 -25.30 12.34 -26.64
CA THR A 45 -25.68 12.30 -28.07
C THR A 45 -27.13 11.88 -28.27
N ALA A 46 -27.67 11.13 -27.32
CA ALA A 46 -29.06 10.67 -27.28
C ALA A 46 -29.45 10.37 -25.83
N LEU A 47 -30.75 10.39 -25.54
CA LEU A 47 -31.32 9.86 -24.30
C LEU A 47 -32.03 8.54 -24.63
N THR A 48 -31.82 7.50 -23.84
CA THR A 48 -32.54 6.24 -24.01
C THR A 48 -33.63 6.06 -22.95
N VAL A 49 -34.74 5.47 -23.38
CA VAL A 49 -35.76 4.89 -22.49
C VAL A 49 -35.51 3.39 -22.54
N GLN A 50 -34.89 2.86 -21.50
CA GLN A 50 -34.46 1.46 -21.46
C GLN A 50 -34.40 0.94 -20.02
N ASP A 51 -34.39 -0.38 -19.91
CA ASP A 51 -34.06 -1.16 -18.71
C ASP A 51 -32.84 -2.05 -19.01
N CYS A 52 -32.49 -2.94 -18.09
CA CYS A 52 -31.34 -3.85 -18.25
C CYS A 52 -31.59 -4.99 -19.24
N GLU A 53 -32.76 -5.07 -19.89
CA GLU A 53 -33.09 -6.06 -20.92
C GLU A 53 -33.19 -5.42 -22.31
N ASN A 54 -33.86 -4.28 -22.42
CA ASN A 54 -34.34 -3.75 -23.67
C ASN A 54 -34.25 -2.22 -23.78
N VAL A 55 -33.96 -1.77 -25.00
CA VAL A 55 -34.03 -0.34 -25.38
C VAL A 55 -35.37 -0.05 -26.04
N HIS A 56 -36.31 0.48 -25.26
CA HIS A 56 -37.67 0.77 -25.73
C HIS A 56 -37.71 1.95 -26.70
N ARG A 57 -36.98 3.02 -26.41
CA ARG A 57 -36.94 4.23 -27.26
C ARG A 57 -35.59 4.93 -27.18
N VAL A 58 -35.19 5.55 -28.27
CA VAL A 58 -34.03 6.43 -28.32
C VAL A 58 -34.49 7.81 -28.76
N VAL A 59 -34.09 8.84 -28.01
CA VAL A 59 -34.43 10.25 -28.24
C VAL A 59 -33.13 10.98 -28.60
N PRO A 60 -32.89 11.30 -29.87
CA PRO A 60 -31.70 12.05 -30.27
C PRO A 60 -31.63 13.40 -29.56
N VAL A 61 -30.44 13.79 -29.10
CA VAL A 61 -30.21 15.16 -28.63
C VAL A 61 -30.11 16.07 -29.85
N PRO A 62 -30.78 17.24 -29.88
CA PRO A 62 -30.67 18.18 -30.99
C PRO A 62 -29.22 18.58 -31.24
N VAL A 63 -28.82 18.63 -32.52
CA VAL A 63 -27.43 18.90 -32.94
C VAL A 63 -26.90 20.21 -32.38
N GLU A 64 -27.72 21.26 -32.36
CA GLU A 64 -27.31 22.56 -31.81
C GLU A 64 -27.04 22.49 -30.31
N THR A 65 -27.87 21.75 -29.55
CA THR A 65 -27.64 21.51 -28.11
C THR A 65 -26.32 20.76 -27.88
N LEU A 66 -26.02 19.75 -28.70
CA LEU A 66 -24.77 18.99 -28.62
C LEU A 66 -23.55 19.91 -28.85
N ARG A 67 -23.61 20.77 -29.87
CA ARG A 67 -22.56 21.76 -30.18
C ARG A 67 -22.39 22.79 -29.07
N GLU A 68 -23.50 23.31 -28.54
CA GLU A 68 -23.49 24.28 -27.44
C GLU A 68 -22.83 23.71 -26.18
N MET A 69 -23.22 22.49 -25.79
CA MET A 69 -22.62 21.79 -24.65
C MET A 69 -21.12 21.60 -24.84
N ALA A 70 -20.69 21.07 -25.99
CA ALA A 70 -19.26 20.88 -26.28
C ALA A 70 -18.49 22.21 -26.28
N ALA A 71 -19.08 23.29 -26.82
CA ALA A 71 -18.47 24.61 -26.82
C ALA A 71 -18.28 25.17 -25.40
N ARG A 72 -19.21 24.90 -24.46
CA ARG A 72 -19.05 25.31 -23.05
C ARG A 72 -17.91 24.59 -22.33
N LEU A 73 -17.44 23.46 -22.85
CA LEU A 73 -16.34 22.68 -22.30
C LEU A 73 -14.97 23.04 -22.88
N SER A 74 -14.91 24.01 -23.81
CA SER A 74 -13.66 24.44 -24.47
C SER A 74 -12.58 25.00 -23.53
N GLY A 75 -12.93 25.37 -22.29
CA GLY A 75 -11.98 25.79 -21.26
C GLY A 75 -11.16 24.64 -20.66
N PHE A 76 -11.51 23.39 -20.92
CA PHE A 76 -10.79 22.22 -20.43
C PHE A 76 -9.74 21.77 -21.44
N ARG A 77 -8.54 21.41 -20.94
CA ARG A 77 -7.51 20.77 -21.76
C ARG A 77 -7.82 19.29 -21.89
N LEU A 78 -8.42 18.90 -23.01
CA LEU A 78 -8.74 17.50 -23.31
C LEU A 78 -7.47 16.70 -23.59
N ALA A 79 -7.46 15.45 -23.13
CA ALA A 79 -6.38 14.49 -23.31
C ALA A 79 -6.80 13.27 -24.16
N ALA A 80 -8.10 12.97 -24.27
CA ALA A 80 -8.67 12.04 -25.25
C ALA A 80 -10.16 12.33 -25.49
N ILE A 81 -10.72 11.75 -26.56
CA ILE A 81 -12.15 11.75 -26.86
C ILE A 81 -12.64 10.29 -26.96
N LYS A 82 -13.74 9.99 -26.27
CA LYS A 82 -14.46 8.71 -26.37
C LYS A 82 -15.81 8.94 -27.05
N VAL A 83 -16.10 8.20 -28.11
CA VAL A 83 -17.39 8.24 -28.81
C VAL A 83 -18.11 6.91 -28.61
N GLY A 84 -19.40 6.97 -28.26
CA GLY A 84 -20.29 5.83 -28.16
C GLY A 84 -21.48 5.94 -29.10
N LEU A 85 -22.69 5.66 -28.61
CA LEU A 85 -23.93 5.74 -29.37
C LEU A 85 -24.07 7.09 -30.12
N VAL A 86 -24.38 7.02 -31.42
CA VAL A 86 -24.77 8.16 -32.26
C VAL A 86 -25.97 7.72 -33.08
N THR A 87 -27.01 8.55 -33.16
CA THR A 87 -28.33 8.10 -33.64
C THR A 87 -28.69 8.54 -35.05
N SER A 88 -27.98 9.51 -35.61
CA SER A 88 -28.25 10.01 -36.96
C SER A 88 -26.98 10.55 -37.63
N ARG A 89 -27.05 10.75 -38.95
CA ARG A 89 -25.96 11.34 -39.72
C ARG A 89 -25.65 12.75 -39.23
N GLU A 90 -26.67 13.53 -38.91
CA GLU A 90 -26.54 14.92 -38.45
C GLU A 90 -25.85 14.98 -37.09
N SER A 91 -26.20 14.09 -36.16
CA SER A 91 -25.50 13.96 -34.87
C SER A 91 -24.04 13.49 -35.05
N LEU A 92 -23.79 12.58 -35.99
CA LEU A 92 -22.42 12.16 -36.32
C LEU A 92 -21.59 13.31 -36.88
N ASP A 93 -22.18 14.13 -37.75
CA ASP A 93 -21.51 15.30 -38.32
C ASP A 93 -21.09 16.29 -37.21
N ALA A 94 -21.94 16.49 -36.22
CA ALA A 94 -21.61 17.32 -35.06
C ALA A 94 -20.49 16.72 -34.20
N VAL A 95 -20.49 15.41 -33.99
CA VAL A 95 -19.38 14.68 -33.33
C VAL A 95 -18.07 14.85 -34.11
N VAL A 96 -18.11 14.73 -35.43
CA VAL A 96 -16.95 14.95 -36.32
C VAL A 96 -16.43 16.38 -36.21
N ASP A 97 -17.32 17.38 -36.17
CA ASP A 97 -16.94 18.78 -35.98
C ASP A 97 -16.22 18.99 -34.64
N ILE A 98 -16.71 18.37 -33.57
CA ILE A 98 -16.09 18.43 -32.22
C ILE A 98 -14.72 17.77 -32.21
N ILE A 99 -14.58 16.59 -32.82
CA ILE A 99 -13.28 15.90 -32.91
C ILE A 99 -12.27 16.76 -33.67
N ARG A 100 -12.67 17.34 -34.80
CA ARG A 100 -11.79 18.21 -35.61
C ARG A 100 -11.36 19.48 -34.88
N ALA A 101 -12.14 19.96 -33.93
CA ALA A 101 -11.77 21.10 -33.09
C ALA A 101 -10.64 20.76 -32.08
N HIS A 102 -10.31 19.47 -31.90
CA HIS A 102 -9.29 18.99 -30.97
C HIS A 102 -8.27 18.08 -31.67
N PRO A 103 -7.44 18.61 -32.58
CA PRO A 103 -6.46 17.80 -33.29
C PRO A 103 -5.35 17.29 -32.36
N GLY A 104 -4.86 16.08 -32.62
CA GLY A 104 -3.66 15.53 -31.97
C GLY A 104 -3.89 14.87 -30.61
N ILE A 105 -5.14 14.67 -30.19
CA ILE A 105 -5.48 13.82 -29.03
C ILE A 105 -6.13 12.51 -29.49
N PRO A 106 -5.96 11.39 -28.77
CA PRO A 106 -6.51 10.10 -29.14
C PRO A 106 -8.04 10.11 -29.21
N VAL A 107 -8.58 9.49 -30.26
CA VAL A 107 -10.03 9.29 -30.45
C VAL A 107 -10.33 7.79 -30.40
N VAL A 108 -11.10 7.38 -29.38
CA VAL A 108 -11.57 6.01 -29.18
C VAL A 108 -13.06 5.93 -29.53
N VAL A 109 -13.43 4.97 -30.38
CA VAL A 109 -14.82 4.82 -30.83
C VAL A 109 -15.35 3.42 -30.51
N ASP A 110 -16.43 3.38 -29.74
CA ASP A 110 -17.26 2.21 -29.47
C ASP A 110 -18.53 2.27 -30.35
N PRO A 111 -18.58 1.57 -31.48
CA PRO A 111 -19.65 1.72 -32.46
C PRO A 111 -20.93 1.02 -31.98
N VAL A 112 -21.73 1.70 -31.16
CA VAL A 112 -23.02 1.17 -30.67
C VAL A 112 -24.08 1.21 -31.80
N LEU A 113 -24.12 0.17 -32.63
CA LEU A 113 -24.99 0.08 -33.81
C LEU A 113 -26.28 -0.71 -33.58
N LYS A 114 -26.31 -1.53 -32.53
CA LYS A 114 -27.47 -2.35 -32.14
C LYS A 114 -27.52 -2.43 -30.61
N ALA A 115 -28.72 -2.38 -30.04
CA ALA A 115 -28.90 -2.56 -28.61
C ALA A 115 -28.66 -4.03 -28.19
N GLY A 116 -28.28 -4.25 -26.93
CA GLY A 116 -28.14 -5.60 -26.35
C GLY A 116 -29.38 -6.47 -26.51
N GLY A 117 -30.58 -5.90 -26.35
CA GLY A 117 -31.88 -6.55 -26.61
C GLY A 117 -32.29 -6.67 -28.08
N GLY A 118 -31.39 -6.39 -29.03
CA GLY A 118 -31.59 -6.71 -30.45
C GLY A 118 -32.19 -5.61 -31.34
N LYS A 119 -32.50 -4.42 -30.80
CA LYS A 119 -33.03 -3.29 -31.58
C LYS A 119 -31.95 -2.66 -32.46
N GLU A 120 -32.21 -2.54 -33.76
CA GLU A 120 -31.30 -1.85 -34.70
C GLU A 120 -31.30 -0.35 -34.39
N LEU A 121 -30.11 0.20 -34.12
CA LEU A 121 -29.90 1.62 -33.77
C LEU A 121 -29.27 2.40 -34.93
N SER A 122 -28.87 1.73 -36.01
CA SER A 122 -28.14 2.34 -37.12
C SER A 122 -28.84 2.19 -38.47
N THR A 123 -28.84 3.25 -39.26
CA THR A 123 -29.32 3.23 -40.66
C THR A 123 -28.14 3.00 -41.62
N ASN A 124 -28.42 2.59 -42.87
CA ASN A 124 -27.39 2.50 -43.93
C ASN A 124 -26.65 3.84 -44.12
N ALA A 125 -27.39 4.96 -44.07
CA ALA A 125 -26.81 6.29 -44.18
C ALA A 125 -25.86 6.63 -43.02
N LEU A 126 -26.19 6.21 -41.80
CA LEU A 126 -25.31 6.39 -40.64
C LEU A 126 -24.05 5.53 -40.74
N ARG A 127 -24.16 4.27 -41.15
CA ARG A 127 -23.01 3.37 -41.35
C ARG A 127 -22.04 3.91 -42.41
N GLU A 128 -22.57 4.44 -43.51
CA GLU A 128 -21.75 5.08 -44.54
C GLU A 128 -21.06 6.35 -44.03
N ALA A 129 -21.75 7.15 -43.22
CA ALA A 129 -21.14 8.33 -42.60
C ALA A 129 -20.06 7.96 -41.57
N TYR A 130 -20.24 6.87 -40.81
CA TYR A 130 -19.20 6.32 -39.93
C TYR A 130 -17.93 6.02 -40.73
N ARG A 131 -18.06 5.28 -41.84
CA ARG A 131 -16.93 4.92 -42.71
C ARG A 131 -16.26 6.15 -43.32
N SER A 132 -17.02 6.98 -44.03
CA SER A 132 -16.45 8.06 -44.85
C SER A 132 -16.03 9.30 -44.07
N ARG A 133 -16.59 9.53 -42.86
CA ARG A 133 -16.40 10.80 -42.13
C ARG A 133 -15.79 10.66 -40.75
N LEU A 134 -16.16 9.61 -40.00
CA LEU A 134 -15.65 9.42 -38.63
C LEU A 134 -14.34 8.62 -38.62
N LEU A 135 -14.28 7.45 -39.25
CA LEU A 135 -13.11 6.57 -39.23
C LEU A 135 -11.76 7.24 -39.61
N PRO A 136 -11.69 8.21 -40.56
CA PRO A 136 -10.44 8.94 -40.82
C PRO A 136 -9.86 9.70 -39.62
N LEU A 137 -10.66 9.92 -38.57
CA LEU A 137 -10.29 10.65 -37.36
C LEU A 137 -10.06 9.72 -36.16
N VAL A 138 -10.19 8.40 -36.33
CA VAL A 138 -10.19 7.45 -35.23
C VAL A 138 -8.81 6.83 -35.04
N ASP A 139 -8.29 6.92 -33.82
CA ASP A 139 -7.06 6.23 -33.42
C ASP A 139 -7.32 4.76 -33.14
N ILE A 140 -8.46 4.44 -32.48
CA ILE A 140 -8.84 3.06 -32.25
C ILE A 140 -10.37 2.88 -32.23
N LEU A 141 -10.83 1.91 -33.03
CA LEU A 141 -12.21 1.43 -33.08
C LEU A 141 -12.33 0.13 -32.26
N THR A 142 -13.36 -0.02 -31.44
CA THR A 142 -13.55 -1.21 -30.57
C THR A 142 -14.83 -1.99 -30.90
N PRO A 143 -15.03 -2.49 -32.13
CA PRO A 143 -16.29 -3.15 -32.48
C PRO A 143 -16.37 -4.54 -31.84
N ASN A 144 -17.57 -4.99 -31.49
CA ASN A 144 -17.82 -6.43 -31.41
C ASN A 144 -17.90 -7.03 -32.82
N ARG A 145 -17.78 -8.36 -32.96
CA ARG A 145 -17.78 -9.03 -34.29
C ARG A 145 -19.05 -8.75 -35.12
N LEU A 146 -20.20 -8.58 -34.47
CA LEU A 146 -21.45 -8.23 -35.15
C LEU A 146 -21.45 -6.78 -35.67
N GLU A 147 -20.86 -5.84 -34.94
CA GLU A 147 -20.65 -4.46 -35.38
C GLU A 147 -19.60 -4.37 -36.47
N LEU A 148 -18.54 -5.18 -36.36
CA LEU A 148 -17.51 -5.31 -37.37
C LEU A 148 -18.09 -5.73 -38.72
N ALA A 149 -18.92 -6.77 -38.75
CA ALA A 149 -19.63 -7.22 -39.95
C ALA A 149 -20.55 -6.12 -40.51
N ARG A 150 -21.34 -5.46 -39.66
CA ARG A 150 -22.24 -4.37 -40.08
C ARG A 150 -21.50 -3.18 -40.69
N LEU A 151 -20.36 -2.80 -40.12
CA LEU A 151 -19.56 -1.68 -40.61
C LEU A 151 -18.80 -2.04 -41.88
N ALA A 152 -18.24 -3.23 -41.97
CA ALA A 152 -17.49 -3.68 -43.14
C ALA A 152 -18.41 -4.02 -44.34
N GLY A 153 -19.64 -4.46 -44.08
CA GLY A 153 -20.57 -4.99 -45.08
C GLY A 153 -20.48 -6.52 -45.20
N ASP A 154 -21.55 -7.15 -45.68
CA ASP A 154 -21.77 -8.61 -45.61
C ASP A 154 -20.93 -9.44 -46.61
N ASP A 155 -20.13 -8.80 -47.47
CA ASP A 155 -19.40 -9.47 -48.55
C ASP A 155 -18.07 -10.13 -48.11
N ALA A 156 -17.61 -9.88 -46.87
CA ALA A 156 -16.31 -10.33 -46.37
C ALA A 156 -16.41 -11.64 -45.56
N GLN A 157 -15.51 -12.58 -45.84
CA GLN A 157 -15.59 -13.96 -45.33
C GLN A 157 -15.13 -14.09 -43.88
N ASN A 158 -14.16 -13.28 -43.43
CA ASN A 158 -13.62 -13.34 -42.07
C ASN A 158 -13.26 -11.97 -41.48
N ASP A 159 -12.92 -11.96 -40.19
CA ASP A 159 -12.65 -10.72 -39.45
C ASP A 159 -11.41 -9.98 -39.94
N SER A 160 -10.39 -10.68 -40.42
CA SER A 160 -9.19 -10.06 -41.00
C SER A 160 -9.53 -9.27 -42.28
N GLU A 161 -10.39 -9.82 -43.15
CA GLU A 161 -10.86 -9.13 -44.36
C GLU A 161 -11.74 -7.91 -44.01
N ARG A 162 -12.65 -8.07 -43.04
CA ARG A 162 -13.50 -6.97 -42.54
C ARG A 162 -12.67 -5.83 -41.97
N VAL A 163 -11.68 -6.14 -41.14
CA VAL A 163 -10.74 -5.17 -40.57
C VAL A 163 -9.95 -4.48 -41.67
N ARG A 164 -9.36 -5.23 -42.61
CA ARG A 164 -8.59 -4.65 -43.72
C ARG A 164 -9.43 -3.67 -44.52
N ARG A 165 -10.69 -4.01 -44.83
CA ARG A 165 -11.66 -3.13 -45.49
C ARG A 165 -11.92 -1.87 -44.68
N LEU A 166 -12.18 -1.97 -43.37
CA LEU A 166 -12.42 -0.80 -42.53
C LEU A 166 -11.19 0.11 -42.39
N MET A 167 -9.98 -0.46 -42.30
CA MET A 167 -8.75 0.32 -42.22
C MET A 167 -8.49 1.16 -43.48
N THR A 168 -9.00 0.76 -44.65
CA THR A 168 -8.92 1.59 -45.88
C THR A 168 -9.62 2.95 -45.77
N TYR A 169 -10.53 3.09 -44.82
CA TYR A 169 -11.20 4.36 -44.52
C TYR A 169 -10.39 5.27 -43.58
N GLY A 170 -9.22 4.86 -43.12
CA GLY A 170 -8.26 5.72 -42.40
C GLY A 170 -8.22 5.57 -40.88
N CYS A 171 -8.91 4.57 -40.30
CA CYS A 171 -8.77 4.24 -38.88
C CYS A 171 -7.39 3.64 -38.59
N LYS A 172 -6.71 4.09 -37.54
CA LYS A 172 -5.32 3.65 -37.25
C LYS A 172 -5.22 2.25 -36.66
N ALA A 173 -6.20 1.85 -35.83
CA ALA A 173 -6.24 0.54 -35.21
C ALA A 173 -7.67 0.05 -34.96
N ILE A 174 -7.87 -1.27 -34.94
CA ILE A 174 -9.18 -1.89 -34.65
C ILE A 174 -8.98 -3.00 -33.62
N LEU A 175 -9.66 -2.89 -32.47
CA LEU A 175 -9.69 -3.88 -31.41
C LEU A 175 -11.02 -4.64 -31.44
N VAL A 176 -11.01 -5.80 -32.08
CA VAL A 176 -12.19 -6.64 -32.27
C VAL A 176 -12.46 -7.43 -30.99
N THR A 177 -13.72 -7.40 -30.53
CA THR A 177 -14.17 -8.09 -29.31
C THR A 177 -15.27 -9.11 -29.58
N GLY A 178 -15.41 -10.11 -28.70
CA GLY A 178 -16.45 -11.14 -28.78
C GLY A 178 -15.95 -12.50 -29.29
N SER A 179 -16.74 -13.55 -29.08
CA SER A 179 -16.25 -14.93 -29.11
C SER A 179 -16.53 -15.75 -30.36
N ASP A 180 -17.33 -15.26 -31.28
CA ASP A 180 -17.93 -16.11 -32.31
C ASP A 180 -17.22 -15.89 -33.65
N ASP A 181 -15.92 -16.18 -33.72
CA ASP A 181 -15.23 -16.33 -35.00
C ASP A 181 -15.45 -17.78 -35.49
N PRO A 182 -16.10 -17.97 -36.66
CA PRO A 182 -16.19 -19.30 -37.25
C PRO A 182 -14.84 -19.85 -37.74
N GLU A 183 -13.77 -19.04 -37.83
CA GLU A 183 -12.44 -19.49 -38.32
C GLU A 183 -11.38 -19.69 -37.22
N THR A 184 -11.65 -19.33 -35.96
CA THR A 184 -10.70 -19.58 -34.87
C THR A 184 -11.17 -20.72 -33.98
N GLU A 185 -10.32 -21.72 -33.76
CA GLU A 185 -10.47 -22.71 -32.68
C GLU A 185 -10.30 -22.03 -31.31
N VAL A 186 -11.28 -21.21 -30.91
CA VAL A 186 -11.37 -20.61 -29.58
C VAL A 186 -12.32 -21.48 -28.77
N PRO A 187 -11.86 -22.08 -27.65
CA PRO A 187 -12.72 -22.85 -26.75
C PRO A 187 -13.94 -22.04 -26.28
N GLU A 188 -15.08 -22.70 -26.07
CA GLU A 188 -16.34 -22.04 -25.67
C GLU A 188 -16.20 -21.24 -24.36
N ASP A 189 -15.31 -21.65 -23.46
CA ASP A 189 -15.01 -21.03 -22.18
C ASP A 189 -13.98 -19.88 -22.26
N VAL A 190 -13.60 -19.45 -23.47
CA VAL A 190 -12.64 -18.36 -23.71
C VAL A 190 -13.27 -17.24 -24.54
N VAL A 191 -12.88 -16.01 -24.23
CA VAL A 191 -13.12 -14.82 -25.06
C VAL A 191 -11.79 -14.34 -25.62
N GLU A 192 -11.70 -14.28 -26.95
CA GLU A 192 -10.54 -13.73 -27.65
C GLU A 192 -10.79 -12.27 -28.05
N VAL A 193 -9.82 -11.40 -27.81
CA VAL A 193 -9.81 -9.99 -28.21
C VAL A 193 -8.59 -9.76 -29.09
N VAL A 194 -8.80 -9.19 -30.28
CA VAL A 194 -7.74 -9.08 -31.30
C VAL A 194 -7.56 -7.63 -31.72
N LEU A 195 -6.35 -7.09 -31.51
CA LEU A 195 -5.92 -5.79 -32.01
C LEU A 195 -5.26 -5.94 -33.39
N TYR A 196 -5.71 -5.13 -34.33
CA TYR A 196 -5.11 -4.96 -35.64
C TYR A 196 -4.58 -3.53 -35.77
N GLN A 197 -3.30 -3.38 -36.10
CA GLN A 197 -2.62 -2.10 -36.28
C GLN A 197 -1.64 -2.18 -37.46
N GLY A 198 -1.99 -1.59 -38.61
CA GLY A 198 -1.21 -1.80 -39.83
C GLY A 198 -1.22 -3.28 -40.23
N GLU A 199 -0.03 -3.88 -40.38
CA GLU A 199 0.14 -5.31 -40.64
C GLU A 199 0.20 -6.15 -39.34
N ASP A 200 0.30 -5.51 -38.18
CA ASP A 200 0.43 -6.20 -36.90
C ASP A 200 -0.92 -6.71 -36.40
N ARG A 201 -0.91 -7.94 -35.88
CA ARG A 201 -2.05 -8.61 -35.24
C ARG A 201 -1.64 -9.14 -33.86
N LEU A 202 -2.29 -8.65 -32.81
CA LEU A 202 -2.07 -9.08 -31.43
C LEU A 202 -3.39 -9.62 -30.87
N ALA A 203 -3.35 -10.80 -30.25
CA ALA A 203 -4.53 -11.44 -29.66
C ALA A 203 -4.31 -11.72 -28.18
N TRP A 204 -5.37 -11.53 -27.38
CA TRP A 204 -5.42 -11.88 -25.97
C TRP A 204 -6.63 -12.75 -25.71
N ARG A 205 -6.47 -13.71 -24.79
CA ARG A 205 -7.51 -14.65 -24.39
C ARG A 205 -7.84 -14.46 -22.92
N TRP A 206 -9.14 -14.40 -22.62
CA TRP A 206 -9.67 -14.21 -21.28
C TRP A 206 -10.66 -15.32 -20.95
N PRO A 207 -10.74 -15.79 -19.70
CA PRO A 207 -11.80 -16.71 -19.29
C PRO A 207 -13.18 -16.08 -19.54
N ARG A 208 -14.10 -16.84 -20.14
CA ARG A 208 -15.48 -16.40 -20.32
C ARG A 208 -16.19 -16.43 -18.98
N LEU A 209 -16.70 -15.28 -18.59
CA LEU A 209 -17.55 -15.16 -17.41
C LEU A 209 -18.99 -15.57 -17.75
N GLN A 210 -19.62 -16.29 -16.83
CA GLN A 210 -21.01 -16.76 -16.97
C GLN A 210 -21.98 -15.59 -16.76
N GLY A 211 -22.83 -15.34 -17.76
CA GLY A 211 -23.87 -14.31 -17.66
C GLY A 211 -23.99 -13.44 -18.90
N SER A 212 -24.90 -12.47 -18.84
CA SER A 212 -25.08 -11.43 -19.86
C SER A 212 -24.87 -10.08 -19.21
N TYR A 213 -24.02 -9.25 -19.81
CA TYR A 213 -23.56 -8.01 -19.21
C TYR A 213 -23.96 -6.81 -20.06
N HIS A 214 -24.55 -5.80 -19.42
CA HIS A 214 -24.92 -4.55 -20.08
C HIS A 214 -23.76 -3.56 -20.03
N GLY A 215 -23.24 -3.17 -21.20
CA GLY A 215 -22.17 -2.18 -21.33
C GLY A 215 -20.74 -2.69 -21.11
N SER A 216 -20.46 -3.96 -21.41
CA SER A 216 -19.09 -4.50 -21.46
C SER A 216 -18.19 -3.75 -22.46
N GLY A 217 -18.69 -3.51 -23.68
CA GLY A 217 -17.99 -2.73 -24.72
C GLY A 217 -17.72 -1.27 -24.31
N CYS A 218 -18.73 -0.59 -23.74
CA CYS A 218 -18.57 0.78 -23.25
C CYS A 218 -17.50 0.87 -22.16
N THR A 219 -17.46 -0.12 -21.25
CA THR A 219 -16.46 -0.21 -20.18
C THR A 219 -15.05 -0.33 -20.76
N LEU A 220 -14.86 -1.21 -21.75
CA LEU A 220 -13.57 -1.39 -22.44
C LEU A 220 -13.11 -0.12 -23.16
N ALA A 221 -13.98 0.47 -23.98
CA ALA A 221 -13.63 1.66 -24.75
C ALA A 221 -13.32 2.87 -23.86
N SER A 222 -14.06 3.05 -22.77
CA SER A 222 -13.86 4.15 -21.83
C SER A 222 -12.59 3.98 -20.99
N ALA A 223 -12.29 2.75 -20.55
CA ALA A 223 -11.03 2.43 -19.91
C ALA A 223 -9.85 2.66 -20.87
N LEU A 224 -9.97 2.23 -22.13
CA LEU A 224 -8.96 2.45 -23.16
C LEU A 224 -8.72 3.93 -23.43
N ALA A 225 -9.78 4.74 -23.54
CA ALA A 225 -9.67 6.18 -23.71
C ALA A 225 -8.93 6.85 -22.53
N ALA A 226 -9.23 6.45 -21.29
CA ALA A 226 -8.55 6.96 -20.11
C ALA A 226 -7.05 6.58 -20.08
N ARG A 227 -6.70 5.35 -20.46
CA ARG A 227 -5.31 4.88 -20.54
C ARG A 227 -4.50 5.61 -21.61
N LEU A 228 -5.09 5.83 -22.79
CA LEU A 228 -4.48 6.62 -23.85
C LEU A 228 -4.35 8.10 -23.44
N ALA A 229 -5.34 8.65 -22.75
CA ALA A 229 -5.29 10.02 -22.21
C ALA A 229 -4.16 10.20 -21.17
N ALA A 230 -3.79 9.13 -20.46
CA ALA A 230 -2.66 9.08 -19.55
C ALA A 230 -1.30 8.93 -20.26
N GLY A 231 -1.26 8.87 -21.59
CA GLY A 231 -0.04 8.76 -22.38
C GLY A 231 0.49 7.33 -22.54
N GLU A 232 -0.32 6.31 -22.27
CA GLU A 232 0.10 4.92 -22.48
C GLU A 232 0.19 4.56 -23.97
N LEU A 233 1.13 3.66 -24.30
CA LEU A 233 1.22 3.06 -25.63
C LEU A 233 -0.01 2.20 -25.93
N LEU A 234 -0.46 2.18 -27.18
CA LEU A 234 -1.70 1.52 -27.60
C LEU A 234 -1.84 0.08 -27.11
N HIS A 235 -0.83 -0.77 -27.34
CA HIS A 235 -0.85 -2.17 -26.91
C HIS A 235 -1.04 -2.29 -25.38
N LYS A 236 -0.33 -1.46 -24.60
CA LYS A 236 -0.39 -1.46 -23.14
C LYS A 236 -1.74 -0.97 -22.65
N ALA A 237 -2.28 0.08 -23.28
CA ALA A 237 -3.60 0.59 -23.01
C ALA A 237 -4.69 -0.47 -23.30
N CYS A 238 -4.56 -1.23 -24.39
CA CYS A 238 -5.45 -2.35 -24.72
C CYS A 238 -5.43 -3.44 -23.66
N VAL A 239 -4.25 -3.88 -23.19
CA VAL A 239 -4.14 -4.92 -22.16
C VAL A 239 -4.76 -4.46 -20.83
N GLN A 240 -4.44 -3.23 -20.40
CA GLN A 240 -4.96 -2.68 -19.15
C GLN A 240 -6.47 -2.45 -19.19
N ALA A 241 -6.99 -1.95 -20.32
CA ALA A 241 -8.42 -1.76 -20.51
C ALA A 241 -9.18 -3.10 -20.50
N GLN A 242 -8.62 -4.14 -21.14
CA GLN A 242 -9.19 -5.49 -21.11
C GLN A 242 -9.22 -6.07 -19.69
N ARG A 243 -8.10 -5.98 -18.95
CA ARG A 243 -8.02 -6.43 -17.56
C ARG A 243 -9.04 -5.73 -16.66
N PHE A 244 -9.11 -4.40 -16.76
CA PHE A 244 -10.10 -3.61 -16.01
C PHE A 244 -11.54 -4.05 -16.35
N THR A 245 -11.82 -4.25 -17.64
CA THR A 245 -13.14 -4.69 -18.09
C THR A 245 -13.48 -6.07 -17.56
N TRP A 246 -12.55 -7.03 -17.63
CA TRP A 246 -12.75 -8.37 -17.10
C TRP A 246 -13.05 -8.35 -15.60
N ASN A 247 -12.26 -7.62 -14.80
CA ASN A 247 -12.50 -7.47 -13.36
C ASN A 247 -13.86 -6.80 -13.07
N ALA A 248 -14.23 -5.78 -13.85
CA ALA A 248 -15.53 -5.11 -13.69
C ALA A 248 -16.71 -6.03 -14.03
N LEU A 249 -16.54 -6.93 -15.00
CA LEU A 249 -17.53 -7.95 -15.37
C LEU A 249 -17.60 -9.08 -14.35
N GLU A 250 -16.46 -9.50 -13.79
CA GLU A 250 -16.40 -10.53 -12.75
C GLU A 250 -17.11 -10.05 -11.48
N ALA A 251 -16.88 -8.79 -11.11
CA ALA A 251 -17.56 -8.13 -10.00
C ALA A 251 -18.94 -7.57 -10.36
N ALA A 252 -19.49 -7.89 -11.55
CA ALA A 252 -20.76 -7.35 -11.97
C ALA A 252 -21.88 -7.74 -11.00
N TRP A 253 -22.87 -6.85 -10.89
CA TRP A 253 -24.00 -7.03 -10.00
C TRP A 253 -25.29 -6.82 -10.78
N GLN A 254 -26.36 -7.48 -10.33
CA GLN A 254 -27.63 -7.48 -11.04
C GLN A 254 -28.67 -6.66 -10.25
N PRO A 255 -28.90 -5.38 -10.60
CA PRO A 255 -29.86 -4.51 -9.88
C PRO A 255 -31.32 -4.93 -10.04
N GLY A 256 -31.64 -5.75 -11.04
CA GLY A 256 -33.00 -6.12 -11.40
C GLY A 256 -33.04 -7.19 -12.49
N ILE A 257 -34.20 -7.36 -13.11
CA ILE A 257 -34.38 -8.35 -14.19
C ILE A 257 -33.52 -7.95 -15.41
N GLY A 258 -32.85 -8.91 -16.02
CA GLY A 258 -32.07 -8.71 -17.25
C GLY A 258 -30.56 -8.90 -17.10
N GLN A 259 -29.80 -8.09 -17.82
CA GLN A 259 -28.34 -8.15 -17.85
C GLN A 259 -27.72 -7.58 -16.56
N ALA A 260 -26.59 -8.15 -16.13
CA ALA A 260 -25.80 -7.64 -15.01
C ALA A 260 -25.04 -6.37 -15.41
N LEU A 261 -24.82 -5.47 -14.46
CA LEU A 261 -24.06 -4.24 -14.66
C LEU A 261 -22.62 -4.42 -14.19
N PRO A 262 -21.61 -4.11 -15.03
CA PRO A 262 -20.21 -4.14 -14.64
C PRO A 262 -19.97 -3.23 -13.42
N CYS A 263 -19.30 -3.74 -12.39
CA CYS A 263 -18.95 -2.93 -11.23
C CYS A 263 -17.65 -2.16 -11.48
N ARG A 264 -17.78 -0.86 -11.75
CA ARG A 264 -16.65 -0.01 -12.17
C ARG A 264 -16.01 0.77 -11.02
N TRP A 265 -16.66 0.83 -9.87
CA TRP A 265 -16.19 1.56 -8.68
C TRP A 265 -15.49 0.67 -7.64
N LEU A 266 -15.68 -0.65 -7.69
CA LEU A 266 -14.85 -1.58 -6.94
C LEU A 266 -13.48 -1.61 -7.62
N ARG A 267 -12.46 -1.02 -7.00
CA ARG A 267 -11.09 -1.42 -7.30
C ARG A 267 -10.93 -2.83 -6.75
N GLY A 268 -11.17 -3.86 -7.58
CA GLY A 268 -10.85 -5.24 -7.24
C GLY A 268 -9.43 -5.32 -6.68
N GLY A 269 -9.14 -6.03 -5.60
CA GLY A 269 -9.63 -7.39 -5.34
C GLY A 269 -9.02 -8.31 -6.40
N GLY A 270 -7.82 -8.83 -6.15
CA GLY A 270 -7.19 -9.87 -6.97
C GLY A 270 -6.27 -9.39 -8.13
N GLN A 271 -4.97 -9.63 -7.98
CA GLN A 271 -4.24 -10.40 -9.00
C GLN A 271 -3.70 -11.64 -8.28
N PRO A 272 -3.72 -12.79 -8.95
CA PRO A 272 -2.51 -13.59 -9.07
C PRO A 272 -2.11 -13.67 -10.54
N ASP A 273 -0.81 -13.64 -10.79
CA ASP A 273 -0.26 -14.26 -11.99
C ASP A 273 -0.42 -15.78 -11.80
N GLY A 274 -1.16 -16.45 -12.69
CA GLY A 274 -1.32 -17.91 -12.68
C GLY A 274 -2.62 -18.37 -13.33
N GLU A 275 -2.53 -19.39 -14.19
CA GLU A 275 -3.60 -20.04 -14.96
C GLU A 275 -4.87 -20.44 -14.16
N PRO A 276 -6.03 -20.60 -14.83
CA PRO A 276 -7.33 -20.67 -14.15
C PRO A 276 -7.55 -22.01 -13.45
N GLY A 277 -7.85 -21.98 -12.15
CA GLY A 277 -8.24 -23.16 -11.37
C GLY A 277 -8.91 -22.87 -10.02
N VAL A 278 -10.24 -23.04 -10.00
CA VAL A 278 -11.11 -23.51 -8.89
C VAL A 278 -11.44 -22.58 -7.70
N THR A 279 -12.73 -22.24 -7.70
CA THR A 279 -13.69 -21.73 -6.70
C THR A 279 -13.42 -21.84 -5.19
N ARG A 280 -13.94 -20.83 -4.45
CA ARG A 280 -14.92 -21.01 -3.35
C ARG A 280 -15.62 -19.69 -2.95
N GLY A 281 -16.91 -19.81 -2.63
CA GLY A 281 -17.83 -18.71 -2.33
C GLY A 281 -17.89 -18.33 -0.86
N GLY A 282 -18.45 -17.15 -0.60
CA GLY A 282 -18.69 -16.59 0.72
C GLY A 282 -19.58 -15.35 0.61
N THR A 283 -20.59 -15.29 1.48
CA THR A 283 -21.79 -14.45 1.45
C THR A 283 -21.57 -12.96 1.71
N ILE A 284 -22.34 -12.14 1.00
CA ILE A 284 -22.48 -10.69 1.18
C ILE A 284 -23.25 -10.42 2.49
N SER A 285 -22.66 -9.64 3.41
CA SER A 285 -23.40 -9.01 4.52
C SER A 285 -23.81 -7.60 4.13
N GLU A 286 -25.07 -7.29 4.44
CA GLU A 286 -25.77 -6.03 4.25
C GLU A 286 -25.03 -4.85 4.91
N ASP A 287 -24.75 -3.80 4.15
CA ASP A 287 -24.81 -2.41 4.63
C ASP A 287 -24.86 -1.46 3.42
N HIS A 288 -26.07 -1.33 2.87
CA HIS A 288 -26.48 -0.23 2.00
C HIS A 288 -27.49 0.61 2.76
N ARG A 289 -27.02 1.72 3.38
CA ARG A 289 -27.81 2.91 3.70
C ARG A 289 -26.88 3.96 4.33
N ILE A 290 -26.73 5.09 3.65
CA ILE A 290 -26.83 6.48 4.13
C ILE A 290 -26.11 7.37 3.09
N PHE A 291 -26.88 7.85 2.12
CA PHE A 291 -26.59 9.04 1.33
C PHE A 291 -27.94 9.64 0.92
N THR A 292 -28.56 10.40 1.83
CA THR A 292 -29.54 11.47 1.53
C THR A 292 -29.97 12.16 2.82
N SER A 293 -29.13 13.06 3.35
CA SER A 293 -29.60 14.19 4.16
C SER A 293 -28.43 15.15 4.34
N ASP A 294 -28.39 16.19 3.49
CA ASP A 294 -28.24 17.59 3.92
C ASP A 294 -27.92 18.44 2.69
N SER A 295 -29.00 18.85 2.03
CA SER A 295 -29.00 19.98 1.11
C SER A 295 -30.06 20.96 1.59
N LYS A 296 -29.68 22.26 1.57
CA LYS A 296 -30.37 23.47 2.07
C LYS A 296 -29.94 23.80 3.51
N VAL A 297 -29.39 24.96 3.85
CA VAL A 297 -29.64 26.36 3.44
C VAL A 297 -28.39 27.20 3.77
N ILE A 298 -28.00 28.16 2.91
CA ILE A 298 -27.80 29.60 3.22
C ILE A 298 -27.48 30.33 1.91
N GLN A 299 -28.38 31.25 1.56
CA GLN A 299 -28.20 32.31 0.56
C GLN A 299 -27.62 33.56 1.24
N GLU A 300 -26.99 34.40 0.39
CA GLU A 300 -26.65 35.83 0.55
C GLU A 300 -25.36 36.23 1.29
N VAL A 301 -24.35 36.62 0.50
CA VAL A 301 -23.75 37.97 0.60
C VAL A 301 -23.60 38.57 -0.80
N ILE A 302 -23.97 39.83 -0.87
CA ILE A 302 -24.25 40.69 -2.02
C ILE A 302 -22.98 41.36 -2.60
N HIS A 303 -23.04 41.59 -3.92
CA HIS A 303 -22.31 42.53 -4.80
C HIS A 303 -21.06 43.29 -4.31
N ARG A 304 -19.96 43.23 -5.10
CA ARG A 304 -19.60 44.32 -6.05
C ARG A 304 -18.48 43.93 -7.05
N PRO A 305 -18.44 44.58 -8.23
CA PRO A 305 -17.63 44.18 -9.39
C PRO A 305 -16.29 44.95 -9.51
N GLY A 306 -15.29 44.35 -10.17
CA GLY A 306 -13.98 44.98 -10.37
C GLY A 306 -13.21 44.47 -11.59
N ARG A 307 -13.54 45.04 -12.75
CA ARG A 307 -12.73 45.34 -13.96
C ARG A 307 -11.59 44.41 -14.43
N MET A 308 -11.74 44.01 -15.70
CA MET A 308 -10.67 43.69 -16.66
C MET A 308 -9.60 44.79 -16.77
N SER A 309 -8.36 44.37 -17.06
CA SER A 309 -7.47 45.10 -17.96
C SER A 309 -6.60 44.13 -18.76
N LEU A 310 -6.50 44.43 -20.06
CA LEU A 310 -5.87 43.68 -21.14
C LEU A 310 -4.36 43.98 -21.27
N ALA A 311 -3.65 42.95 -21.76
CA ALA A 311 -2.58 42.94 -22.77
C ALA A 311 -1.36 43.88 -22.68
N ALA A 312 -0.16 43.29 -22.82
CA ALA A 312 0.73 43.51 -23.98
C ALA A 312 1.96 42.55 -23.95
N PRO A 313 2.64 42.31 -25.11
CA PRO A 313 3.37 41.06 -25.36
C PRO A 313 4.88 41.21 -25.64
N MET A 314 5.53 40.05 -25.80
CA MET A 314 6.73 39.76 -26.62
C MET A 314 8.12 40.15 -26.11
N THR A 315 8.97 39.12 -25.97
CA THR A 315 10.29 38.88 -26.64
C THR A 315 10.96 37.74 -25.83
N GLY A 316 11.42 36.62 -26.39
CA GLY A 316 12.21 36.46 -27.59
C GLY A 316 13.67 36.23 -27.19
N SER A 317 14.00 35.06 -26.64
CA SER A 317 15.39 34.59 -26.53
C SER A 317 15.44 33.06 -26.59
N THR A 318 15.97 32.60 -27.72
CA THR A 318 16.38 31.23 -28.03
C THR A 318 17.53 30.79 -27.14
N HIS A 319 17.28 29.87 -26.21
CA HIS A 319 18.33 28.99 -25.69
C HIS A 319 18.25 27.63 -26.35
N ILE A 320 19.38 27.32 -26.98
CA ILE A 320 19.76 26.09 -27.64
C ILE A 320 19.50 24.91 -26.69
N ARG A 321 18.85 23.88 -27.23
CA ARG A 321 18.64 22.59 -26.58
C ARG A 321 19.99 21.90 -26.43
N ASP A 322 20.56 21.93 -25.23
CA ASP A 322 21.45 20.87 -24.81
C ASP A 322 20.62 19.62 -24.51
N SER A 323 20.97 18.55 -25.21
CA SER A 323 20.44 17.20 -25.07
C SER A 323 20.63 16.72 -23.63
N LYS A 324 19.55 16.72 -22.84
CA LYS A 324 19.48 15.97 -21.58
C LYS A 324 19.50 14.48 -21.90
N GLU A 325 20.64 13.85 -21.73
CA GLU A 325 20.66 12.52 -21.11
C GLU A 325 19.78 12.61 -19.85
N ALA A 326 18.73 11.79 -19.80
CA ALA A 326 17.96 11.64 -18.57
C ALA A 326 18.91 10.99 -17.56
N HIS A 327 19.52 11.79 -16.68
CA HIS A 327 20.21 11.29 -15.51
C HIS A 327 19.19 10.46 -14.70
N MET A 328 19.24 9.14 -14.83
CA MET A 328 18.56 8.23 -13.91
C MET A 328 19.17 8.49 -12.53
N THR A 329 18.36 8.96 -11.59
CA THR A 329 18.78 9.21 -10.21
C THR A 329 19.07 7.87 -9.53
N THR A 330 20.31 7.65 -9.10
CA THR A 330 20.72 6.42 -8.40
C THR A 330 20.69 6.59 -6.88
N SER A 331 20.66 5.48 -6.14
CA SER A 331 20.81 5.49 -4.68
C SER A 331 22.13 6.15 -4.25
N ALA A 332 23.21 5.93 -5.02
CA ALA A 332 24.51 6.55 -4.77
C ALA A 332 24.45 8.09 -4.89
N THR A 333 23.82 8.61 -5.95
CA THR A 333 23.65 10.04 -6.16
C THR A 333 22.78 10.67 -5.07
N LEU A 334 21.69 10.02 -4.67
CA LEU A 334 20.84 10.51 -3.58
C LEU A 334 21.56 10.51 -2.23
N PHE A 335 22.37 9.48 -1.95
CA PHE A 335 23.15 9.43 -0.72
C PHE A 335 24.19 10.55 -0.66
N GLU A 336 24.90 10.81 -1.77
CA GLU A 336 25.84 11.93 -1.87
C GLU A 336 25.15 13.27 -1.62
N GLN A 337 23.96 13.47 -2.20
CA GLN A 337 23.15 14.68 -1.99
C GLN A 337 22.68 14.79 -0.53
N ALA A 338 22.20 13.69 0.07
CA ALA A 338 21.75 13.65 1.46
C ALA A 338 22.87 14.02 2.44
N CYS A 339 24.09 13.54 2.22
CA CYS A 339 25.27 13.85 3.03
C CYS A 339 25.61 15.35 3.09
N ARG A 340 25.09 16.19 2.20
CA ARG A 340 25.31 17.65 2.23
C ARG A 340 24.57 18.34 3.37
N HIS A 341 23.42 17.80 3.79
CA HIS A 341 22.52 18.46 4.73
C HIS A 341 22.01 17.57 5.87
N ILE A 342 22.20 16.26 5.78
CA ILE A 342 21.77 15.28 6.78
C ILE A 342 23.02 14.61 7.37
N PRO A 343 23.23 14.62 8.70
CA PRO A 343 24.39 13.97 9.32
C PRO A 343 24.50 12.48 8.91
N GLY A 344 25.62 12.12 8.27
CA GLY A 344 25.82 10.76 7.73
C GLY A 344 24.85 10.37 6.61
N GLY A 345 24.14 11.35 6.01
CA GLY A 345 23.18 11.14 4.92
C GLY A 345 21.85 10.51 5.34
N VAL A 346 21.58 10.33 6.64
CA VAL A 346 20.40 9.58 7.13
C VAL A 346 19.76 10.19 8.38
N ASN A 347 18.44 10.00 8.52
CA ASN A 347 17.68 10.40 9.72
C ASN A 347 17.66 9.32 10.82
N SER A 348 18.28 8.16 10.59
CA SER A 348 18.42 7.08 11.56
C SER A 348 19.72 6.33 11.28
N PRO A 349 20.64 6.15 12.26
CA PRO A 349 22.00 5.70 12.01
C PRO A 349 22.14 4.38 11.26
N VAL A 350 21.31 3.38 11.58
CA VAL A 350 21.37 2.04 10.96
C VAL A 350 21.14 2.08 9.45
N ARG A 351 20.44 3.10 8.94
CA ARG A 351 20.14 3.26 7.51
C ARG A 351 21.36 3.68 6.69
N ALA A 352 22.46 4.10 7.32
CA ALA A 352 23.66 4.53 6.61
C ALA A 352 24.50 3.37 6.04
N PHE A 353 24.12 2.12 6.33
CA PHE A 353 24.87 0.93 5.91
C PHE A 353 26.34 0.99 6.38
N LYS A 354 26.57 1.56 7.56
CA LYS A 354 27.92 1.77 8.09
C LYS A 354 28.64 0.43 8.23
N GLY A 355 29.82 0.32 7.63
CA GLY A 355 30.60 -0.92 7.59
C GLY A 355 30.36 -1.77 6.34
N LEU A 356 29.42 -1.39 5.46
CA LEU A 356 29.27 -1.96 4.12
C LEU A 356 30.02 -1.09 3.10
N HIS A 357 30.68 -1.72 2.14
CA HIS A 357 31.43 -1.03 1.08
C HIS A 357 30.53 -0.53 -0.07
N ARG A 358 29.32 -0.06 0.24
CA ARG A 358 28.33 0.44 -0.73
C ARG A 358 27.42 1.50 -0.10
N PRO A 359 26.84 2.42 -0.89
CA PRO A 359 25.82 3.34 -0.38
C PRO A 359 24.55 2.58 0.02
N PRO A 360 23.75 3.12 0.95
CA PRO A 360 22.45 2.57 1.27
C PRO A 360 21.48 2.69 0.08
N VAL A 361 20.55 1.76 0.02
CA VAL A 361 19.52 1.72 -1.04
C VAL A 361 18.42 2.74 -0.72
N PHE A 362 18.09 3.60 -1.69
CA PHE A 362 16.99 4.56 -1.56
C PHE A 362 15.71 3.94 -2.11
N ILE A 363 14.71 3.79 -1.24
CA ILE A 363 13.42 3.20 -1.59
C ILE A 363 12.48 4.25 -2.17
N GLU A 364 11.89 3.98 -3.34
CA GLU A 364 10.86 4.81 -3.97
C GLU A 364 9.45 4.41 -3.50
N ARG A 365 9.18 3.10 -3.44
CA ARG A 365 7.86 2.56 -3.05
C ARG A 365 7.97 1.18 -2.42
N ALA A 366 6.89 0.76 -1.75
CA ALA A 366 6.77 -0.56 -1.15
C ALA A 366 5.33 -1.09 -1.31
N GLN A 367 5.18 -2.41 -1.51
CA GLN A 367 3.86 -3.05 -1.65
C GLN A 367 3.96 -4.54 -1.30
N GLY A 368 3.04 -5.05 -0.47
CA GLY A 368 3.04 -6.45 -0.04
C GLY A 368 4.33 -6.80 0.70
N ALA A 369 5.00 -7.88 0.31
CA ALA A 369 6.29 -8.29 0.86
C ALA A 369 7.50 -7.57 0.22
N TYR A 370 7.30 -6.52 -0.58
CA TYR A 370 8.36 -5.97 -1.43
C TYR A 370 8.69 -4.50 -1.21
N LEU A 371 9.98 -4.18 -1.29
CA LEU A 371 10.53 -2.84 -1.49
C LEU A 371 10.96 -2.65 -2.96
N PHE A 372 10.87 -1.42 -3.46
CA PHE A 372 11.33 -1.04 -4.79
C PHE A 372 12.19 0.22 -4.67
N ASP A 373 13.45 0.12 -5.10
CA ASP A 373 14.37 1.25 -5.05
C ASP A 373 14.16 2.24 -6.20
N VAL A 374 14.82 3.39 -6.11
CA VAL A 374 14.78 4.46 -7.12
C VAL A 374 15.37 4.05 -8.48
N GLU A 375 16.07 2.92 -8.54
CA GLU A 375 16.64 2.33 -9.75
C GLU A 375 15.71 1.24 -10.33
N GLY A 376 14.57 0.97 -9.67
CA GLY A 376 13.54 0.02 -10.09
C GLY A 376 13.80 -1.42 -9.64
N LYS A 377 14.87 -1.70 -8.88
CA LYS A 377 15.13 -3.04 -8.36
C LYS A 377 14.15 -3.36 -7.24
N ARG A 378 13.61 -4.58 -7.30
CA ARG A 378 12.66 -5.12 -6.32
C ARG A 378 13.40 -6.00 -5.31
N TYR A 379 12.99 -5.91 -4.05
CA TYR A 379 13.53 -6.73 -2.97
C TYR A 379 12.43 -7.36 -2.13
N VAL A 380 12.53 -8.66 -1.81
CA VAL A 380 11.73 -9.27 -0.73
C VAL A 380 12.18 -8.65 0.60
N ASP A 381 11.26 -8.15 1.40
CA ASP A 381 11.57 -7.32 2.58
C ASP A 381 11.31 -8.02 3.91
N TYR A 382 12.39 -8.31 4.63
CA TYR A 382 12.37 -8.83 5.99
C TYR A 382 12.66 -7.77 7.06
N VAL A 383 12.74 -6.49 6.69
CA VAL A 383 12.79 -5.37 7.63
C VAL A 383 11.38 -4.90 7.97
N GLY A 384 10.46 -4.83 7.00
CA GLY A 384 9.07 -4.46 7.26
C GLY A 384 8.94 -3.12 7.98
N SER A 385 9.77 -2.14 7.60
CA SER A 385 9.96 -0.85 8.29
C SER A 385 10.34 -0.97 9.78
N TRP A 386 11.13 -1.99 10.11
CA TRP A 386 11.57 -2.36 11.46
C TRP A 386 10.47 -2.95 12.35
N GLY A 387 9.40 -3.50 11.75
CA GLY A 387 8.33 -4.20 12.46
C GLY A 387 6.86 -3.83 12.13
N PRO A 388 6.49 -2.57 11.82
CA PRO A 388 5.07 -2.17 11.66
C PRO A 388 4.30 -2.91 10.56
N MET A 389 4.98 -3.33 9.50
CA MET A 389 4.36 -3.84 8.27
C MET A 389 4.00 -5.33 8.36
N ILE A 390 3.32 -5.73 9.44
CA ILE A 390 2.98 -7.13 9.72
C ILE A 390 1.99 -7.73 8.72
N THR A 391 1.15 -6.91 8.07
CA THR A 391 0.29 -7.34 6.94
C THR A 391 0.90 -7.02 5.57
N GLY A 392 2.17 -6.61 5.54
CA GLY A 392 2.86 -6.12 4.35
C GLY A 392 2.71 -4.62 4.15
N HIS A 393 3.45 -4.11 3.17
CA HIS A 393 3.44 -2.69 2.80
C HIS A 393 2.20 -2.33 1.99
N ALA A 394 1.74 -1.08 2.16
CA ALA A 394 0.63 -0.53 1.39
C ALA A 394 -0.65 -1.39 1.45
N ASP A 395 -0.92 -1.99 2.62
CA ASP A 395 -2.14 -2.75 2.88
C ASP A 395 -3.38 -1.91 2.48
N PRO A 396 -4.23 -2.40 1.55
CA PRO A 396 -5.36 -1.64 1.03
C PRO A 396 -6.33 -1.14 2.11
N ASP A 397 -6.56 -1.93 3.16
CA ASP A 397 -7.51 -1.57 4.22
C ASP A 397 -6.92 -0.49 5.12
N VAL A 398 -5.64 -0.60 5.47
CA VAL A 398 -4.92 0.41 6.25
C VAL A 398 -4.82 1.72 5.49
N LEU A 399 -4.44 1.67 4.20
CA LEU A 399 -4.40 2.87 3.35
C LEU A 399 -5.80 3.45 3.12
N GLY A 400 -6.83 2.60 2.99
CA GLY A 400 -8.22 3.01 2.90
C GLY A 400 -8.67 3.79 4.13
N ALA A 401 -8.37 3.29 5.33
CA ALA A 401 -8.67 3.95 6.59
C ALA A 401 -7.97 5.31 6.74
N VAL A 402 -6.69 5.40 6.36
CA VAL A 402 -5.97 6.68 6.34
C VAL A 402 -6.61 7.65 5.34
N ARG A 403 -6.85 7.21 4.09
CA ARG A 403 -7.45 8.06 3.03
C ARG A 403 -8.82 8.57 3.43
N GLY A 404 -9.66 7.72 4.00
CA GLY A 404 -10.99 8.10 4.49
C GLY A 404 -10.95 9.15 5.59
N ARG A 405 -9.81 9.34 6.25
CA ARG A 405 -9.64 10.36 7.30
C ARG A 405 -8.94 11.64 6.81
N LEU A 406 -8.23 11.60 5.68
CA LEU A 406 -7.44 12.75 5.18
C LEU A 406 -8.27 14.02 5.00
N ASP A 407 -9.48 13.91 4.44
CA ASP A 407 -10.34 15.06 4.14
C ASP A 407 -10.92 15.72 5.41
N HIS A 408 -10.81 15.07 6.57
CA HIS A 408 -11.23 15.62 7.85
C HIS A 408 -10.12 16.42 8.56
N GLY A 409 -8.90 16.47 8.02
CA GLY A 409 -7.75 17.17 8.59
C GLY A 409 -6.73 16.26 9.26
N LEU A 410 -5.47 16.73 9.32
CA LEU A 410 -4.32 15.93 9.77
C LEU A 410 -4.21 15.82 11.30
N SER A 411 -4.58 16.88 12.02
CA SER A 411 -4.51 16.96 13.50
C SER A 411 -5.39 18.11 13.98
N PHE A 412 -5.86 18.04 15.23
CA PHE A 412 -6.79 19.02 15.81
C PHE A 412 -6.33 19.65 17.14
N GLY A 413 -5.35 19.05 17.83
CA GLY A 413 -4.92 19.53 19.16
C GLY A 413 -6.00 19.44 20.24
N THR A 414 -7.02 18.61 20.05
CA THR A 414 -8.15 18.38 20.97
C THR A 414 -8.62 16.93 20.83
N PRO A 415 -9.27 16.33 21.86
CA PRO A 415 -9.69 14.93 21.81
C PRO A 415 -10.64 14.58 20.66
N THR A 416 -10.56 13.34 20.21
CA THR A 416 -11.36 12.75 19.14
C THR A 416 -11.89 11.36 19.51
N ALA A 417 -13.04 10.98 18.96
CA ALA A 417 -13.65 9.68 19.24
C ALA A 417 -12.77 8.47 18.84
N ILE A 418 -11.92 8.64 17.81
CA ILE A 418 -11.06 7.56 17.31
C ILE A 418 -9.94 7.20 18.31
N GLU A 419 -9.54 8.15 19.16
CA GLU A 419 -8.60 7.88 20.26
C GLU A 419 -9.22 6.94 21.29
N THR A 420 -10.49 7.16 21.66
CA THR A 420 -11.23 6.25 22.55
C THR A 420 -11.33 4.85 21.94
N THR A 421 -11.69 4.75 20.64
CA THR A 421 -11.77 3.46 19.95
C THR A 421 -10.44 2.71 19.93
N MET A 422 -9.32 3.42 19.70
CA MET A 422 -7.99 2.83 19.76
C MET A 422 -7.67 2.32 21.17
N ALA A 423 -7.93 3.14 22.20
CA ALA A 423 -7.67 2.76 23.58
C ALA A 423 -8.45 1.50 23.98
N ASP A 424 -9.76 1.46 23.70
CA ASP A 424 -10.62 0.31 23.97
C ASP A 424 -10.12 -0.96 23.26
N LEU A 425 -9.68 -0.82 22.00
CA LEU A 425 -9.16 -1.93 21.21
C LEU A 425 -7.87 -2.49 21.81
N ILE A 426 -6.92 -1.64 22.20
CA ILE A 426 -5.66 -2.06 22.83
C ILE A 426 -5.95 -2.78 24.15
N CYS A 427 -6.73 -2.18 25.05
CA CYS A 427 -7.05 -2.78 26.35
C CYS A 427 -7.79 -4.13 26.20
N LYS A 428 -8.61 -4.27 25.15
CA LYS A 428 -9.28 -5.54 24.84
C LYS A 428 -8.32 -6.62 24.32
N MET A 429 -7.32 -6.24 23.53
CA MET A 429 -6.36 -7.18 22.96
C MET A 429 -5.24 -7.57 23.94
N ILE A 430 -4.90 -6.69 24.87
CA ILE A 430 -3.87 -6.88 25.90
C ILE A 430 -4.49 -6.54 27.27
N PRO A 431 -5.14 -7.52 27.95
CA PRO A 431 -5.94 -7.24 29.15
C PRO A 431 -5.18 -6.72 30.38
N THR A 432 -3.86 -6.89 30.45
CA THR A 432 -3.00 -6.29 31.48
C THR A 432 -2.94 -4.75 31.37
N ILE A 433 -3.32 -4.20 30.21
CA ILE A 433 -3.45 -2.77 29.97
C ILE A 433 -4.88 -2.34 30.31
N GLU A 434 -5.07 -1.85 31.54
CA GLU A 434 -6.37 -1.34 32.00
C GLU A 434 -6.61 0.11 31.58
N LEU A 435 -5.52 0.89 31.47
CA LEU A 435 -5.48 2.26 30.96
C LEU A 435 -4.28 2.42 30.03
N VAL A 436 -4.45 3.19 28.96
CA VAL A 436 -3.41 3.43 27.95
C VAL A 436 -3.31 4.91 27.57
N ARG A 437 -2.10 5.36 27.26
CA ARG A 437 -1.80 6.71 26.77
C ARG A 437 -1.05 6.62 25.44
N MET A 438 -1.56 7.32 24.42
CA MET A 438 -0.92 7.43 23.12
C MET A 438 0.20 8.50 23.12
N VAL A 439 1.29 8.19 22.45
CA VAL A 439 2.48 9.04 22.24
C VAL A 439 2.98 8.88 20.80
N ASN A 440 4.05 9.56 20.42
CA ASN A 440 4.49 9.66 19.02
C ASN A 440 5.59 8.64 18.66
N SER A 441 6.20 7.99 19.65
CA SER A 441 7.24 6.99 19.43
C SER A 441 7.36 6.01 20.59
N GLY A 442 8.05 4.88 20.36
CA GLY A 442 8.45 3.97 21.43
C GLY A 442 9.35 4.64 22.48
N THR A 443 10.23 5.57 22.06
CA THR A 443 11.08 6.35 22.98
C THR A 443 10.25 7.23 23.93
N GLU A 444 9.17 7.85 23.45
CA GLU A 444 8.26 8.59 24.33
C GLU A 444 7.49 7.67 25.27
N ALA A 445 7.17 6.44 24.84
CA ALA A 445 6.47 5.46 25.66
C ALA A 445 7.34 4.99 26.82
N THR A 446 8.57 4.56 26.54
CA THR A 446 9.51 4.03 27.55
C THR A 446 9.95 5.10 28.54
N MET A 447 10.26 6.32 28.09
CA MET A 447 10.60 7.41 29.01
C MET A 447 9.43 7.77 29.94
N SER A 448 8.19 7.66 29.44
CA SER A 448 6.99 7.94 30.22
C SER A 448 6.70 6.83 31.22
N ALA A 449 6.82 5.56 30.81
CA ALA A 449 6.64 4.41 31.68
C ALA A 449 7.68 4.39 32.82
N ILE A 450 8.95 4.70 32.54
CA ILE A 450 9.99 4.82 33.57
C ILE A 450 9.69 5.97 34.53
N ARG A 451 9.30 7.14 34.02
CA ARG A 451 8.92 8.27 34.87
C ARG A 451 7.73 7.93 35.76
N LEU A 452 6.76 7.20 35.22
CA LEU A 452 5.58 6.75 35.94
C LEU A 452 5.93 5.74 37.03
N ALA A 453 6.81 4.77 36.74
CA ALA A 453 7.29 3.81 37.73
C ALA A 453 8.04 4.49 38.88
N ARG A 454 8.93 5.46 38.58
CA ARG A 454 9.60 6.29 39.60
C ARG A 454 8.59 7.06 40.44
N GLY A 455 7.63 7.72 39.81
CA GLY A 455 6.59 8.49 40.50
C GLY A 455 5.66 7.63 41.37
N PHE A 456 5.35 6.42 40.92
CA PHE A 456 4.51 5.47 41.65
C PHE A 456 5.22 4.85 42.85
N THR A 457 6.50 4.49 42.70
CA THR A 457 7.28 3.82 43.76
C THR A 457 7.99 4.79 44.71
N GLY A 458 8.22 6.04 44.29
CA GLY A 458 9.04 7.01 45.00
C GLY A 458 10.55 6.68 44.97
N ARG A 459 10.99 5.86 44.01
CA ARG A 459 12.36 5.35 43.90
C ARG A 459 13.04 5.86 42.63
N ASP A 460 14.37 5.91 42.61
CA ASP A 460 15.13 6.49 41.50
C ASP A 460 15.75 5.47 40.55
N LYS A 461 16.20 4.32 41.05
CA LYS A 461 17.00 3.39 40.25
C LYS A 461 16.13 2.58 39.30
N ILE A 462 16.66 2.27 38.12
CA ILE A 462 16.04 1.35 37.16
C ILE A 462 17.02 0.26 36.79
N VAL A 463 16.51 -0.91 36.44
CA VAL A 463 17.29 -2.01 35.84
C VAL A 463 16.89 -2.15 34.38
N LYS A 464 17.89 -2.27 33.51
CA LYS A 464 17.75 -2.66 32.10
C LYS A 464 18.77 -3.73 31.74
N PHE A 465 18.64 -4.31 30.56
CA PHE A 465 19.54 -5.36 30.09
C PHE A 465 20.48 -4.86 28.99
N GLU A 466 21.73 -5.34 29.00
CA GLU A 466 22.67 -5.08 27.92
C GLU A 466 22.14 -5.63 26.59
N GLY A 467 22.36 -4.89 25.50
CA GLY A 467 21.84 -5.22 24.17
C GLY A 467 20.37 -4.89 23.95
N ASN A 468 19.57 -4.67 24.99
CA ASN A 468 18.21 -4.14 24.83
C ASN A 468 18.24 -2.64 24.49
N TYR A 469 17.31 -2.19 23.66
CA TYR A 469 17.16 -0.79 23.27
C TYR A 469 15.74 -0.27 23.50
N HIS A 470 15.62 0.67 24.44
CA HIS A 470 14.35 1.25 24.86
C HIS A 470 14.19 2.70 24.38
N GLY A 471 14.86 3.09 23.30
CA GLY A 471 14.93 4.49 22.86
C GLY A 471 16.13 5.25 23.43
N HIS A 472 16.28 6.49 22.98
CA HIS A 472 17.48 7.29 23.21
C HIS A 472 17.33 8.35 24.32
N SER A 473 16.53 8.08 25.35
CA SER A 473 16.45 8.98 26.52
C SER A 473 17.73 8.87 27.35
N ASP A 474 18.17 9.96 27.98
CA ASP A 474 19.47 10.04 28.67
C ASP A 474 19.70 8.91 29.68
N SER A 475 18.70 8.56 30.51
CA SER A 475 18.80 7.46 31.48
C SER A 475 18.95 6.08 30.84
N LEU A 476 18.69 5.92 29.54
CA LEU A 476 18.81 4.65 28.83
C LEU A 476 20.12 4.53 28.05
N LEU A 477 20.81 5.64 27.78
CA LEU A 477 22.12 5.69 27.13
C LEU A 477 23.25 5.46 28.14
N VAL A 478 23.18 4.29 28.80
CA VAL A 478 24.04 3.89 29.91
C VAL A 478 24.57 2.48 29.67
N LYS A 479 25.85 2.25 29.95
CA LYS A 479 26.51 0.93 29.97
C LYS A 479 26.83 0.54 31.42
N ALA A 480 27.14 -0.74 31.64
CA ALA A 480 27.61 -1.20 32.95
C ALA A 480 28.90 -0.46 33.37
N GLY A 481 29.01 -0.12 34.66
CA GLY A 481 30.25 0.38 35.24
C GLY A 481 31.29 -0.75 35.40
N SER A 482 32.49 -0.42 35.91
CA SER A 482 33.62 -1.35 36.01
C SER A 482 33.44 -2.57 36.96
N GLY A 483 32.25 -2.80 37.50
CA GLY A 483 31.86 -3.99 38.28
C GLY A 483 30.36 -4.26 38.19
N ALA A 484 29.94 -5.51 38.44
CA ALA A 484 28.56 -5.99 38.21
C ALA A 484 27.46 -5.17 38.91
N LEU A 485 27.78 -4.51 40.02
CA LEU A 485 26.87 -3.68 40.83
C LEU A 485 27.33 -2.22 40.91
N THR A 486 28.32 -1.83 40.11
CA THR A 486 28.79 -0.43 40.08
C THR A 486 27.82 0.47 39.32
N HIS A 487 27.73 1.73 39.75
CA HIS A 487 26.89 2.75 39.11
C HIS A 487 27.09 2.80 37.59
N GLY A 488 26.01 2.97 36.84
CA GLY A 488 26.05 3.05 35.39
C GLY A 488 26.91 4.21 34.88
N GLU A 489 27.59 3.99 33.76
CA GLU A 489 28.37 5.02 33.07
C GLU A 489 27.65 5.46 31.78
N PRO A 490 27.67 6.76 31.43
CA PRO A 490 27.18 7.22 30.13
C PRO A 490 27.82 6.45 28.97
N SER A 491 27.01 5.95 28.04
CA SER A 491 27.49 5.30 26.80
C SER A 491 27.61 6.26 25.62
N SER A 492 27.10 7.49 25.76
CA SER A 492 27.18 8.56 24.76
C SER A 492 27.61 9.89 25.40
N PRO A 493 28.47 10.69 24.75
CA PRO A 493 28.69 12.09 25.12
C PRO A 493 27.36 12.87 25.16
N GLY A 494 27.29 13.88 26.04
CA GLY A 494 26.10 14.72 26.23
C GLY A 494 25.17 14.25 27.34
N VAL A 495 25.31 13.01 27.82
CA VAL A 495 24.54 12.45 28.94
C VAL A 495 25.28 12.74 30.27
N PRO A 496 24.66 13.45 31.23
CA PRO A 496 25.25 13.67 32.54
C PRO A 496 25.48 12.36 33.30
N ALA A 497 26.65 12.24 33.95
CA ALA A 497 26.96 11.09 34.82
C ALA A 497 25.90 10.90 35.93
N SER A 498 25.32 12.00 36.41
CA SER A 498 24.29 11.97 37.45
C SER A 498 22.96 11.33 37.03
N LEU A 499 22.71 11.19 35.72
CA LEU A 499 21.56 10.41 35.24
C LEU A 499 21.90 8.93 35.08
N ALA A 500 23.17 8.63 34.78
CA ALA A 500 23.64 7.27 34.56
C ALA A 500 23.74 6.46 35.86
N GLU A 501 24.07 7.10 36.99
CA GLU A 501 24.16 6.46 38.31
C GLU A 501 22.84 5.84 38.82
N HIS A 502 21.71 6.24 38.24
CA HIS A 502 20.38 5.69 38.51
C HIS A 502 19.97 4.56 37.57
N THR A 503 20.86 4.07 36.72
CA THR A 503 20.56 3.01 35.75
C THR A 503 21.54 1.86 35.91
N ILE A 504 21.00 0.73 36.33
CA ILE A 504 21.72 -0.54 36.48
C ILE A 504 21.57 -1.31 35.17
N THR A 505 22.67 -1.84 34.65
CA THR A 505 22.67 -2.66 33.43
C THR A 505 23.12 -4.07 33.79
N LEU A 506 22.24 -5.05 33.59
CA LEU A 506 22.52 -6.47 33.80
C LEU A 506 22.60 -7.21 32.46
N SER A 507 23.11 -8.44 32.47
CA SER A 507 23.10 -9.32 31.31
C SER A 507 21.70 -9.87 31.07
N TYR A 508 21.20 -9.81 29.83
CA TYR A 508 19.95 -10.46 29.44
C TYR A 508 20.06 -11.99 29.66
N ASN A 509 18.99 -12.64 30.10
CA ASN A 509 18.94 -14.08 30.45
C ASN A 509 19.86 -14.51 31.63
N ASP A 510 20.36 -13.59 32.44
CA ASP A 510 21.15 -13.89 33.65
C ASP A 510 20.27 -13.75 34.90
N LEU A 511 19.64 -14.86 35.32
CA LEU A 511 18.73 -14.90 36.47
C LEU A 511 19.48 -14.60 37.77
N ASP A 512 20.64 -15.23 37.96
CA ASP A 512 21.47 -15.09 39.17
C ASP A 512 21.87 -13.62 39.39
N ALA A 513 22.24 -12.91 38.33
CA ALA A 513 22.57 -11.48 38.42
C ALA A 513 21.37 -10.61 38.79
N VAL A 514 20.16 -10.95 38.32
CA VAL A 514 18.92 -10.25 38.70
C VAL A 514 18.62 -10.47 40.17
N GLU A 515 18.63 -11.72 40.63
CA GLU A 515 18.37 -12.09 42.03
C GLU A 515 19.36 -11.39 42.95
N ALA A 516 20.66 -11.49 42.69
CA ALA A 516 21.70 -10.84 43.47
C ALA A 516 21.53 -9.30 43.53
N CYS A 517 21.17 -8.67 42.40
CA CYS A 517 20.92 -7.23 42.36
C CYS A 517 19.71 -6.83 43.22
N PHE A 518 18.64 -7.61 43.21
CA PHE A 518 17.43 -7.33 43.98
C PHE A 518 17.61 -7.63 45.47
N GLU A 519 18.37 -8.67 45.82
CA GLU A 519 18.79 -8.92 47.20
C GLU A 519 19.57 -7.74 47.79
N GLU A 520 20.48 -7.13 47.01
CA GLU A 520 21.33 -6.04 47.49
C GLU A 520 20.61 -4.69 47.55
N ILE A 521 19.93 -4.29 46.46
CA ILE A 521 19.39 -2.93 46.29
C ILE A 521 17.94 -2.90 45.81
N GLY A 522 17.19 -4.01 45.88
CA GLY A 522 15.82 -4.10 45.37
C GLY A 522 14.85 -3.07 45.95
N SER A 523 15.08 -2.59 47.18
CA SER A 523 14.27 -1.54 47.81
C SER A 523 14.48 -0.13 47.20
N GLU A 524 15.55 0.08 46.44
CA GLU A 524 15.87 1.34 45.75
C GLU A 524 15.45 1.32 44.27
N ILE A 525 15.03 0.17 43.74
CA ILE A 525 14.69 -0.01 42.34
C ILE A 525 13.21 0.35 42.13
N ALA A 526 12.95 1.30 41.22
CA ALA A 526 11.63 1.68 40.78
C ALA A 526 11.05 0.66 39.79
N CYS A 527 11.86 0.22 38.83
CA CYS A 527 11.42 -0.71 37.80
C CYS A 527 12.54 -1.54 37.17
N ILE A 528 12.15 -2.69 36.63
CA ILE A 528 12.87 -3.38 35.55
C ILE A 528 12.19 -2.99 34.24
N ILE A 529 12.98 -2.63 33.22
CA ILE A 529 12.52 -2.53 31.83
C ILE A 529 13.24 -3.56 30.96
N VAL A 530 12.49 -4.30 30.14
CA VAL A 530 13.02 -5.43 29.36
C VAL A 530 12.28 -5.58 28.03
N GLU A 531 13.01 -5.92 26.96
CA GLU A 531 12.41 -6.50 25.76
C GLU A 531 12.11 -7.99 26.04
N PRO A 532 10.84 -8.42 26.14
CA PRO A 532 10.50 -9.79 26.52
C PRO A 532 11.02 -10.83 25.51
N VAL A 533 11.22 -10.42 24.26
CA VAL A 533 12.13 -11.06 23.29
C VAL A 533 13.04 -9.95 22.81
N ALA A 534 14.34 -10.08 23.01
CA ALA A 534 15.27 -9.07 22.54
C ALA A 534 15.29 -9.06 21.00
N GLY A 535 15.22 -7.87 20.41
CA GLY A 535 15.30 -7.67 18.96
C GLY A 535 16.42 -6.73 18.51
N ASN A 536 16.96 -5.93 19.43
CA ASN A 536 18.03 -4.95 19.15
C ASN A 536 19.46 -5.46 19.45
N MET A 537 19.58 -6.75 19.74
CA MET A 537 20.84 -7.50 19.72
C MET A 537 20.68 -8.79 18.90
N ASN A 538 19.95 -8.66 17.78
CA ASN A 538 19.34 -9.73 17.00
C ASN A 538 18.16 -10.35 17.76
N CYS A 539 17.48 -11.36 17.18
CA CYS A 539 16.33 -12.00 17.81
C CYS A 539 16.79 -13.05 18.83
N ILE A 540 16.76 -12.70 20.12
CA ILE A 540 17.13 -13.58 21.22
C ILE A 540 15.91 -13.78 22.14
N PRO A 541 15.25 -14.96 22.08
CA PRO A 541 14.17 -15.32 23.00
C PRO A 541 14.65 -15.41 24.47
N PRO A 542 13.74 -15.25 25.44
CA PRO A 542 14.07 -15.44 26.84
C PRO A 542 14.35 -16.92 27.12
N GLN A 543 15.31 -17.19 28.00
CA GLN A 543 15.54 -18.53 28.53
C GLN A 543 14.42 -18.90 29.51
N PRO A 544 14.10 -20.20 29.67
CA PRO A 544 13.09 -20.65 30.62
C PRO A 544 13.38 -20.11 32.03
N GLY A 545 12.37 -19.54 32.68
CA GLY A 545 12.48 -18.98 34.04
C GLY A 545 12.95 -17.52 34.09
N PHE A 546 13.48 -16.95 33.00
CA PHE A 546 14.01 -15.58 33.03
C PHE A 546 12.90 -14.56 33.30
N LEU A 547 11.84 -14.55 32.49
CA LEU A 547 10.75 -13.58 32.64
C LEU A 547 9.95 -13.81 33.93
N GLU A 548 9.82 -15.07 34.36
CA GLU A 548 9.24 -15.47 35.64
C GLU A 548 10.04 -14.89 36.81
N CYS A 549 11.38 -14.99 36.77
CA CYS A 549 12.27 -14.39 37.75
C CYS A 549 12.07 -12.87 37.81
N LEU A 550 12.04 -12.17 36.67
CA LEU A 550 11.79 -10.72 36.63
C LEU A 550 10.45 -10.35 37.28
N ARG A 551 9.39 -11.12 37.01
CA ARG A 551 8.07 -10.92 37.60
C ARG A 551 8.09 -11.15 39.11
N GLN A 552 8.77 -12.19 39.56
CA GLN A 552 8.89 -12.55 40.97
C GLN A 552 9.62 -11.45 41.75
N VAL A 553 10.84 -11.07 41.36
CA VAL A 553 11.64 -10.08 42.10
C VAL A 553 10.97 -8.70 42.12
N CYS A 554 10.30 -8.30 41.03
CA CYS A 554 9.53 -7.07 41.01
C CYS A 554 8.37 -7.10 42.02
N THR A 555 7.65 -8.21 42.11
CA THR A 555 6.56 -8.39 43.07
C THR A 555 7.07 -8.38 44.51
N GLU A 556 8.12 -9.13 44.81
CA GLU A 556 8.69 -9.27 46.15
C GLU A 556 9.25 -7.95 46.70
N HIS A 557 9.89 -7.15 45.85
CA HIS A 557 10.52 -5.90 46.25
C HIS A 557 9.64 -4.65 45.98
N GLY A 558 8.44 -4.82 45.43
CA GLY A 558 7.54 -3.71 45.09
C GLY A 558 8.07 -2.80 43.98
N SER A 559 8.83 -3.36 43.04
CA SER A 559 9.26 -2.69 41.81
C SER A 559 8.26 -2.92 40.69
N VAL A 560 8.19 -2.00 39.73
CA VAL A 560 7.34 -2.11 38.55
C VAL A 560 8.04 -2.93 37.45
N LEU A 561 7.40 -3.98 36.94
CA LEU A 561 7.88 -4.69 35.76
C LEU A 561 7.34 -4.01 34.50
N ILE A 562 8.23 -3.51 33.64
CA ILE A 562 7.91 -2.87 32.37
C ILE A 562 8.35 -3.77 31.22
N PHE A 563 7.39 -4.23 30.41
CA PHE A 563 7.70 -4.86 29.13
C PHE A 563 7.75 -3.81 28.02
N ASP A 564 8.90 -3.72 27.36
CA ASP A 564 9.04 -3.00 26.10
C ASP A 564 8.60 -3.90 24.95
N GLU A 565 7.31 -3.81 24.62
CA GLU A 565 6.68 -4.52 23.52
C GLU A 565 6.58 -3.64 22.26
N VAL A 566 7.45 -2.64 22.11
CA VAL A 566 7.49 -1.81 20.89
C VAL A 566 7.77 -2.67 19.66
N MET A 567 8.54 -3.76 19.79
CA MET A 567 8.80 -4.71 18.70
C MET A 567 7.92 -5.97 18.75
N THR A 568 7.74 -6.53 19.95
CA THR A 568 7.06 -7.82 20.15
C THR A 568 5.54 -7.71 20.19
N GLY A 569 5.01 -6.54 20.57
CA GLY A 569 3.58 -6.28 20.74
C GLY A 569 2.83 -6.51 19.43
N PHE A 570 1.76 -7.30 19.50
CA PHE A 570 0.94 -7.74 18.36
C PHE A 570 1.70 -8.56 17.29
N ARG A 571 2.97 -8.88 17.50
CA ARG A 571 3.82 -9.62 16.55
C ARG A 571 4.15 -11.03 17.00
N VAL A 572 4.65 -11.18 18.23
CA VAL A 572 4.98 -12.50 18.78
C VAL A 572 3.69 -13.32 18.95
N ALA A 573 2.66 -12.66 19.47
CA ALA A 573 1.28 -13.14 19.47
C ALA A 573 0.33 -11.93 19.41
N MET A 574 -0.98 -12.17 19.24
CA MET A 574 -1.99 -11.11 19.24
C MET A 574 -1.92 -10.26 20.53
N GLY A 575 -1.75 -10.90 21.67
CA GLY A 575 -1.58 -10.24 22.98
C GLY A 575 -0.13 -9.86 23.32
N GLY A 576 0.79 -9.85 22.35
CA GLY A 576 2.21 -9.61 22.59
C GLY A 576 2.96 -10.82 23.16
N ALA A 577 4.23 -10.62 23.48
CA ALA A 577 5.08 -11.62 24.14
C ALA A 577 4.58 -11.95 25.55
N GLN A 578 3.98 -11.00 26.26
CA GLN A 578 3.35 -11.27 27.56
C GLN A 578 2.31 -12.40 27.50
N ALA A 579 1.46 -12.41 26.47
CA ALA A 579 0.48 -13.47 26.27
C ALA A 579 1.15 -14.78 25.82
N HIS A 580 2.21 -14.70 25.02
CA HIS A 580 2.94 -15.87 24.52
C HIS A 580 3.67 -16.62 25.64
N TYR A 581 4.31 -15.90 26.56
CA TYR A 581 5.06 -16.47 27.68
C TYR A 581 4.24 -16.57 28.97
N GLY A 582 3.02 -16.03 29.01
CA GLY A 582 2.14 -16.10 30.18
C GLY A 582 2.63 -15.25 31.36
N ILE A 583 3.27 -14.11 31.10
CA ILE A 583 3.81 -13.21 32.13
C ILE A 583 3.06 -11.89 32.09
N GLU A 584 2.54 -11.44 33.23
CA GLU A 584 1.81 -10.17 33.34
C GLU A 584 2.74 -9.04 33.83
N PRO A 585 3.18 -8.12 32.95
CA PRO A 585 3.90 -6.93 33.38
C PRO A 585 2.96 -5.93 34.07
N ASP A 586 3.54 -5.00 34.83
CA ASP A 586 2.77 -3.91 35.45
C ASP A 586 2.50 -2.77 34.46
N LEU A 587 3.45 -2.52 33.56
CA LEU A 587 3.34 -1.59 32.44
C LEU A 587 3.86 -2.24 31.14
N THR A 588 3.25 -1.87 30.02
CA THR A 588 3.66 -2.25 28.68
C THR A 588 3.90 -1.00 27.85
N CYS A 589 5.04 -0.95 27.15
CA CYS A 589 5.30 0.04 26.10
C CYS A 589 5.03 -0.59 24.73
N LEU A 590 4.37 0.16 23.85
CA LEU A 590 4.00 -0.27 22.51
C LEU A 590 4.44 0.77 21.48
N GLY A 591 4.55 0.35 20.23
CA GLY A 591 4.77 1.22 19.09
C GLY A 591 4.62 0.45 17.81
N LYS A 592 5.29 0.90 16.75
CA LYS A 592 5.38 0.20 15.46
C LYS A 592 4.01 -0.21 14.90
N ILE A 593 3.58 -1.46 15.14
CA ILE A 593 2.30 -2.02 14.68
C ILE A 593 1.11 -1.19 15.15
N VAL A 594 1.15 -0.62 16.36
CA VAL A 594 0.05 0.20 16.89
C VAL A 594 -0.27 1.42 16.00
N GLY A 595 0.72 1.93 15.27
CA GLY A 595 0.52 3.04 14.34
C GLY A 595 0.14 2.65 12.92
N GLY A 596 0.03 1.36 12.60
CA GLY A 596 -0.24 0.91 11.22
C GLY A 596 0.80 1.38 10.20
N GLY A 597 2.05 1.58 10.63
CA GLY A 597 3.13 2.17 9.83
C GLY A 597 3.32 3.68 9.99
N MET A 598 2.41 4.38 10.69
CA MET A 598 2.59 5.79 11.06
C MET A 598 3.33 5.96 12.40
N PRO A 599 3.99 7.11 12.66
CA PRO A 599 4.66 7.36 13.94
C PRO A 599 3.69 7.41 15.12
N VAL A 600 3.69 6.34 15.92
CA VAL A 600 2.90 6.19 17.16
C VAL A 600 3.67 5.32 18.14
N GLY A 601 3.57 5.68 19.41
CA GLY A 601 3.81 4.79 20.54
C GLY A 601 2.62 4.79 21.49
N ALA A 602 2.63 3.90 22.48
CA ALA A 602 1.71 3.94 23.60
C ALA A 602 2.38 3.36 24.85
N PHE A 603 1.96 3.79 26.03
CA PHE A 603 2.28 3.10 27.28
C PHE A 603 0.99 2.92 28.09
N GLY A 604 0.88 1.79 28.77
CA GLY A 604 -0.31 1.44 29.53
C GLY A 604 -0.06 0.27 30.46
N GLY A 605 -1.02 -0.04 31.33
CA GLY A 605 -0.87 -1.13 32.30
C GLY A 605 -1.90 -1.01 33.41
N LYS A 606 -1.51 -1.43 34.62
CA LYS A 606 -2.35 -1.39 35.82
C LYS A 606 -2.87 0.03 36.09
N ARG A 607 -4.17 0.13 36.38
CA ARG A 607 -4.88 1.38 36.62
C ARG A 607 -4.26 2.22 37.72
N GLU A 608 -3.94 1.61 38.85
CA GLU A 608 -3.35 2.29 40.02
C GLU A 608 -2.02 2.98 39.71
N ILE A 609 -1.25 2.46 38.75
CA ILE A 609 0.00 3.06 38.27
C ILE A 609 -0.34 4.16 37.25
N MET A 610 -1.21 3.85 36.27
CA MET A 610 -1.58 4.77 35.20
C MET A 610 -2.34 6.01 35.68
N GLU A 611 -3.12 5.93 36.77
CA GLU A 611 -3.83 7.08 37.35
C GLU A 611 -2.88 8.12 37.97
N GLN A 612 -1.60 7.79 38.14
CA GLN A 612 -0.58 8.78 38.53
C GLN A 612 -0.18 9.74 37.40
N ILE A 613 -0.57 9.44 36.15
CA ILE A 613 -0.28 10.31 35.01
C ILE A 613 -1.20 11.54 35.01
N SER A 614 -0.65 12.69 34.64
CA SER A 614 -1.43 13.90 34.36
C SER A 614 -2.49 13.63 33.28
N PRO A 615 -3.73 14.13 33.43
CA PRO A 615 -4.16 15.13 34.41
C PRO A 615 -4.73 14.58 35.73
N LEU A 616 -4.80 13.25 35.92
CA LEU A 616 -5.37 12.66 37.13
C LEU A 616 -4.37 12.69 38.29
N GLY A 617 -3.12 12.36 38.01
CA GLY A 617 -2.04 12.34 38.98
C GLY A 617 -0.92 13.35 38.67
N PRO A 618 0.11 13.37 39.53
CA PRO A 618 1.16 14.39 39.49
C PRO A 618 2.26 14.14 38.44
N VAL A 619 2.33 12.94 37.84
CA VAL A 619 3.41 12.59 36.89
C VAL A 619 3.12 13.20 35.51
N TYR A 620 3.97 14.11 35.06
CA TYR A 620 3.73 14.86 33.83
C TYR A 620 4.10 14.08 32.56
N GLN A 621 3.19 14.10 31.58
CA GLN A 621 3.42 13.72 30.18
C GLN A 621 2.49 14.54 29.30
N ALA A 622 3.02 15.04 28.19
CA ALA A 622 2.25 15.68 27.12
C ALA A 622 2.91 15.39 25.77
N GLY A 623 2.13 15.42 24.69
CA GLY A 623 2.61 15.28 23.32
C GLY A 623 1.66 15.97 22.36
N THR A 624 2.14 16.98 21.62
CA THR A 624 1.29 17.86 20.79
C THR A 624 0.55 17.11 19.69
N LEU A 625 1.15 16.04 19.15
CA LEU A 625 0.60 15.24 18.06
C LEU A 625 0.14 13.84 18.50
N SER A 626 0.16 13.58 19.81
CA SER A 626 -0.35 12.33 20.39
C SER A 626 -1.81 12.12 19.98
N GLY A 627 -2.18 10.89 19.64
CA GLY A 627 -3.55 10.56 19.26
C GLY A 627 -3.99 11.12 17.89
N ASN A 628 -3.05 11.50 17.01
CA ASN A 628 -3.42 12.05 15.70
C ASN A 628 -4.35 11.09 14.91
N PRO A 629 -5.41 11.62 14.27
CA PRO A 629 -6.51 10.80 13.75
C PRO A 629 -6.09 9.88 12.59
N LEU A 630 -5.06 10.24 11.82
CA LEU A 630 -4.58 9.40 10.73
C LEU A 630 -3.90 8.14 11.25
N ALA A 631 -3.03 8.28 12.25
CA ALA A 631 -2.33 7.15 12.81
C ALA A 631 -3.26 6.25 13.64
N MET A 632 -4.26 6.84 14.32
CA MET A 632 -5.30 6.05 14.98
C MET A 632 -6.11 5.24 13.96
N ALA A 633 -6.47 5.82 12.81
CA ALA A 633 -7.18 5.10 11.75
C ALA A 633 -6.34 3.96 11.16
N ALA A 634 -5.07 4.21 10.85
CA ALA A 634 -4.15 3.19 10.36
C ALA A 634 -4.00 2.03 11.35
N GLY A 635 -3.77 2.36 12.63
CA GLY A 635 -3.60 1.38 13.69
C GLY A 635 -4.86 0.56 13.96
N ILE A 636 -6.04 1.18 14.05
CA ILE A 636 -7.31 0.45 14.26
C ILE A 636 -7.58 -0.52 13.10
N ALA A 637 -7.36 -0.09 11.86
CA ALA A 637 -7.53 -0.94 10.69
C ALA A 637 -6.60 -2.16 10.76
N LEU A 638 -5.31 -1.93 11.06
CA LEU A 638 -4.34 -3.01 11.18
C LEU A 638 -4.67 -3.95 12.35
N LEU A 639 -4.85 -3.43 13.57
CA LEU A 639 -5.14 -4.23 14.76
C LEU A 639 -6.44 -5.03 14.63
N THR A 640 -7.43 -4.51 13.92
CA THR A 640 -8.65 -5.25 13.60
C THR A 640 -8.37 -6.49 12.76
N LYS A 641 -7.50 -6.38 11.74
CA LYS A 641 -7.10 -7.52 10.90
C LYS A 641 -6.33 -8.57 11.69
N LEU A 642 -5.50 -8.16 12.64
CA LEU A 642 -4.72 -9.09 13.48
C LEU A 642 -5.58 -9.96 14.41
N ARG A 643 -6.89 -9.67 14.53
CA ARG A 643 -7.85 -10.48 15.30
C ARG A 643 -8.42 -11.64 14.51
N GLU A 644 -8.08 -11.78 13.23
CA GLU A 644 -8.45 -12.94 12.43
C GLU A 644 -7.88 -14.23 13.08
N PRO A 645 -8.71 -15.26 13.31
CA PRO A 645 -8.26 -16.51 13.90
C PRO A 645 -7.11 -17.14 13.09
N GLY A 646 -6.05 -17.56 13.78
CA GLY A 646 -4.89 -18.22 13.15
C GLY A 646 -3.90 -17.27 12.46
N PHE A 647 -4.08 -15.95 12.52
CA PHE A 647 -3.17 -14.99 11.90
C PHE A 647 -1.71 -15.19 12.36
N HIS A 648 -1.47 -15.19 13.68
CA HIS A 648 -0.13 -15.32 14.24
C HIS A 648 0.46 -16.72 14.08
N ASP A 649 -0.37 -17.76 14.10
CA ASP A 649 0.07 -19.14 13.86
C ASP A 649 0.59 -19.29 12.43
N ALA A 650 -0.14 -18.76 11.45
CA ALA A 650 0.29 -18.74 10.05
C ALA A 650 1.54 -17.88 9.84
N LEU A 651 1.73 -16.83 10.65
CA LEU A 651 2.94 -16.00 10.60
C LEU A 651 4.15 -16.76 11.18
N ALA A 652 3.98 -17.43 12.31
CA ALA A 652 5.01 -18.24 12.96
C ALA A 652 5.43 -19.42 12.08
N GLN A 653 4.47 -20.08 11.41
CA GLN A 653 4.77 -21.16 10.47
C GLN A 653 5.63 -20.70 9.28
N ARG A 654 5.38 -19.50 8.73
CA ARG A 654 6.22 -18.91 7.68
C ARG A 654 7.64 -18.64 8.17
N VAL A 655 7.77 -18.12 9.39
CA VAL A 655 9.09 -17.92 10.02
C VAL A 655 9.83 -19.24 10.18
N GLU A 656 9.14 -20.28 10.65
CA GLU A 656 9.72 -21.62 10.79
C GLU A 656 10.22 -22.17 9.44
N THR A 657 9.41 -22.09 8.39
CA THR A 657 9.80 -22.52 7.03
C THR A 657 11.05 -21.78 6.55
N LEU A 658 11.08 -20.45 6.69
CA LEU A 658 12.24 -19.64 6.30
C LEU A 658 13.49 -20.05 7.10
N CYS A 659 13.40 -20.07 8.42
CA CYS A 659 14.53 -20.39 9.30
C CYS A 659 15.08 -21.80 9.05
N HIS A 660 14.20 -22.79 8.85
CA HIS A 660 14.60 -24.16 8.53
C HIS A 660 15.33 -24.21 7.18
N GLY A 661 14.76 -23.62 6.12
CA GLY A 661 15.38 -23.64 4.80
C GLY A 661 16.71 -22.87 4.73
N LEU A 662 16.88 -21.81 5.53
CA LEU A 662 18.14 -21.09 5.68
C LEU A 662 19.19 -21.95 6.39
N GLN A 663 18.81 -22.66 7.45
CA GLN A 663 19.68 -23.60 8.16
C GLN A 663 20.18 -24.71 7.21
N GLU A 664 19.27 -25.37 6.50
CA GLU A 664 19.62 -26.46 5.57
C GLU A 664 20.64 -26.01 4.52
N ARG A 665 20.52 -24.78 4.01
CA ARG A 665 21.43 -24.22 3.00
C ARG A 665 22.77 -23.80 3.58
N ALA A 666 22.78 -23.26 4.79
CA ALA A 666 24.02 -22.96 5.50
C ALA A 666 24.80 -24.26 5.80
N ASP A 667 24.12 -25.28 6.31
CA ASP A 667 24.69 -26.60 6.59
C ASP A 667 25.26 -27.26 5.33
N ALA A 668 24.49 -27.24 4.22
CA ALA A 668 24.93 -27.78 2.93
C ALA A 668 26.14 -27.04 2.36
N ALA A 669 26.25 -25.74 2.65
CA ALA A 669 27.39 -24.91 2.27
C ALA A 669 28.54 -24.98 3.27
N GLY A 670 28.42 -25.66 4.41
CA GLY A 670 29.45 -25.69 5.46
C GLY A 670 29.68 -24.34 6.15
N VAL A 671 28.65 -23.51 6.24
CA VAL A 671 28.69 -22.20 6.91
C VAL A 671 28.15 -22.35 8.33
N ASP A 672 28.99 -22.08 9.34
CA ASP A 672 28.58 -22.06 10.74
C ASP A 672 27.57 -20.93 10.99
N MET A 673 26.29 -21.29 10.99
CA MET A 673 25.18 -20.38 11.24
C MET A 673 24.05 -21.13 11.94
N PHE A 674 23.31 -20.43 12.81
CA PHE A 674 21.99 -20.91 13.21
C PHE A 674 20.96 -19.78 13.27
N THR A 675 19.69 -20.17 13.44
CA THR A 675 18.57 -19.25 13.55
C THR A 675 17.84 -19.36 14.89
N GLN A 676 17.31 -18.23 15.37
CA GLN A 676 16.35 -18.19 16.48
C GLN A 676 15.08 -17.48 16.04
N ARG A 677 13.97 -17.70 16.75
CA ARG A 677 12.65 -17.18 16.37
C ARG A 677 11.71 -17.03 17.56
N ALA A 678 10.79 -16.08 17.44
CA ALA A 678 9.65 -15.92 18.35
C ALA A 678 8.46 -15.30 17.60
N GLY A 679 7.40 -16.09 17.39
CA GLY A 679 6.25 -15.69 16.59
C GLY A 679 6.66 -15.19 15.20
N GLY A 680 6.30 -13.96 14.85
CA GLY A 680 6.67 -13.31 13.58
C GLY A 680 8.08 -12.68 13.52
N MET A 681 8.97 -12.96 14.46
CA MET A 681 10.35 -12.47 14.53
C MET A 681 11.36 -13.60 14.35
N PHE A 682 12.51 -13.29 13.74
CA PHE A 682 13.61 -14.24 13.61
C PHE A 682 14.98 -13.57 13.64
N GLY A 683 16.02 -14.36 13.88
CA GLY A 683 17.39 -13.92 13.92
C GLY A 683 18.32 -14.90 13.20
N LEU A 684 19.37 -14.36 12.58
CA LEU A 684 20.42 -15.12 11.89
C LEU A 684 21.75 -14.87 12.61
N PHE A 685 22.41 -15.93 13.06
CA PHE A 685 23.67 -15.84 13.81
C PHE A 685 24.75 -16.63 13.09
N PHE A 686 25.76 -15.94 12.55
CA PHE A 686 26.94 -16.55 11.92
C PHE A 686 27.96 -16.85 13.01
N THR A 687 28.04 -18.10 13.45
CA THR A 687 28.82 -18.48 14.63
C THR A 687 28.92 -20.00 14.76
N GLY A 688 30.05 -20.48 15.28
CA GLY A 688 30.22 -21.88 15.70
C GLY A 688 29.73 -22.15 17.13
N GLN A 689 29.16 -21.14 17.81
CA GLN A 689 28.52 -21.32 19.12
C GLN A 689 27.27 -22.19 19.00
N SER A 690 26.99 -23.01 20.02
CA SER A 690 25.79 -23.85 20.03
C SER A 690 24.49 -23.09 20.37
N ARG A 691 24.60 -21.89 20.95
CA ARG A 691 23.49 -21.00 21.33
C ARG A 691 23.99 -19.57 21.53
N VAL A 692 23.09 -18.61 21.40
CA VAL A 692 23.31 -17.18 21.65
C VAL A 692 22.10 -16.69 22.44
N ASP A 693 22.30 -16.31 23.70
CA ASP A 693 21.22 -15.96 24.64
C ASP A 693 21.44 -14.63 25.34
N ASN A 694 22.59 -14.00 25.11
CA ASN A 694 22.93 -12.71 25.69
C ASN A 694 23.80 -11.90 24.73
N PHE A 695 24.02 -10.65 25.11
CA PHE A 695 24.76 -9.68 24.30
C PHE A 695 26.22 -10.08 24.03
N ALA A 696 26.90 -10.66 25.03
CA ALA A 696 28.29 -11.09 24.88
C ALA A 696 28.42 -12.20 23.80
N GLN A 697 27.49 -13.16 23.79
CA GLN A 697 27.46 -14.21 22.77
C GLN A 697 27.07 -13.67 21.39
N ALA A 698 26.14 -12.71 21.32
CA ALA A 698 25.73 -12.07 20.07
C ALA A 698 26.88 -11.27 19.44
N THR A 699 27.65 -10.54 20.25
CA THR A 699 28.82 -9.77 19.80
C THR A 699 30.02 -10.64 19.45
N ALA A 700 30.09 -11.88 19.95
CA ALA A 700 31.09 -12.87 19.56
C ALA A 700 30.78 -13.58 18.23
N CYS A 701 29.62 -13.33 17.60
CA CYS A 701 29.31 -13.84 16.27
C CYS A 701 30.15 -13.15 15.17
N ASP A 702 30.31 -13.82 14.03
CA ASP A 702 31.02 -13.28 12.86
C ASP A 702 30.16 -12.25 12.12
N ALA A 703 30.25 -11.00 12.58
CA ALA A 703 29.59 -9.87 11.95
C ALA A 703 30.10 -9.59 10.52
N ASP A 704 31.33 -10.00 10.18
CA ASP A 704 31.88 -9.83 8.83
C ASP A 704 31.28 -10.83 7.84
N ALA A 705 31.09 -12.09 8.26
CA ALA A 705 30.34 -13.07 7.49
C ALA A 705 28.90 -12.60 7.24
N PHE A 706 28.23 -12.07 8.28
CA PHE A 706 26.90 -11.48 8.12
C PHE A 706 26.91 -10.32 7.11
N ARG A 707 27.90 -9.40 7.17
CA ARG A 707 28.01 -8.28 6.20
C ARG A 707 28.14 -8.76 4.76
N ARG A 708 28.97 -9.78 4.52
CA ARG A 708 29.14 -10.39 3.19
C ARG A 708 27.85 -11.08 2.73
N PHE A 709 27.21 -11.83 3.62
CA PHE A 709 25.93 -12.49 3.34
C PHE A 709 24.83 -11.47 3.02
N PHE A 710 24.68 -10.42 3.83
CA PHE A 710 23.75 -9.32 3.59
C PHE A 710 23.96 -8.69 2.21
N ALA A 711 25.21 -8.39 1.84
CA ALA A 711 25.52 -7.80 0.54
C ALA A 711 25.12 -8.72 -0.62
N ALA A 712 25.41 -10.02 -0.52
CA ALA A 712 25.04 -11.00 -1.53
C ALA A 712 23.51 -11.19 -1.63
N MET A 713 22.81 -11.27 -0.49
CA MET A 713 21.34 -11.34 -0.45
C MET A 713 20.70 -10.09 -1.10
N LEU A 714 21.25 -8.91 -0.82
CA LEU A 714 20.80 -7.66 -1.42
C LEU A 714 21.01 -7.65 -2.95
N ASP A 715 22.11 -8.24 -3.42
CA ASP A 715 22.39 -8.38 -4.86
C ASP A 715 21.42 -9.37 -5.53
N GLU A 716 20.97 -10.39 -4.83
CA GLU A 716 19.93 -11.34 -5.29
C GLU A 716 18.48 -10.83 -5.12
N GLY A 717 18.28 -9.63 -4.56
CA GLY A 717 16.95 -9.04 -4.41
C GLY A 717 16.23 -9.45 -3.12
N VAL A 718 16.96 -9.65 -2.03
CA VAL A 718 16.41 -9.83 -0.68
C VAL A 718 16.97 -8.75 0.24
N TYR A 719 16.08 -8.02 0.91
CA TYR A 719 16.43 -6.96 1.84
C TYR A 719 16.25 -7.45 3.28
N LEU A 720 17.34 -7.90 3.89
CA LEU A 720 17.42 -8.22 5.31
C LEU A 720 17.67 -6.95 6.14
N ALA A 721 17.65 -7.07 7.48
CA ALA A 721 18.13 -5.99 8.32
C ALA A 721 19.63 -5.73 8.05
N PRO A 722 20.06 -4.48 7.76
CA PRO A 722 21.46 -4.15 7.45
C PRO A 722 22.36 -4.11 8.72
N SER A 723 22.16 -5.04 9.65
CA SER A 723 22.89 -5.16 10.91
C SER A 723 22.81 -6.59 11.43
N ALA A 724 23.93 -7.14 11.92
CA ALA A 724 23.98 -8.45 12.58
C ALA A 724 23.29 -8.46 13.96
N TYR A 725 22.87 -7.28 14.44
CA TYR A 725 22.28 -7.06 15.76
C TYR A 725 20.81 -6.65 15.68
N GLU A 726 20.15 -6.87 14.54
CA GLU A 726 18.73 -6.54 14.38
C GLU A 726 17.94 -7.78 14.00
N ALA A 727 16.78 -7.96 14.64
CA ALA A 727 15.84 -9.01 14.26
C ALA A 727 15.27 -8.78 12.85
N GLY A 728 14.97 -9.89 12.16
CA GLY A 728 14.16 -9.93 10.96
C GLY A 728 12.67 -10.11 11.27
N PHE A 729 11.82 -9.69 10.35
CA PHE A 729 10.37 -9.66 10.50
C PHE A 729 9.66 -10.33 9.33
N MET A 730 8.76 -11.25 9.63
CA MET A 730 7.83 -11.80 8.65
C MET A 730 6.57 -10.93 8.55
N SER A 731 5.93 -10.92 7.38
CA SER A 731 4.58 -10.35 7.20
C SER A 731 3.63 -11.40 6.61
N SER A 732 2.32 -11.21 6.79
CA SER A 732 1.33 -12.10 6.19
C SER A 732 1.28 -12.01 4.66
N ALA A 733 1.89 -10.98 4.07
CA ALA A 733 2.01 -10.81 2.63
C ALA A 733 3.11 -11.67 2.00
N HIS A 734 4.01 -12.27 2.80
CA HIS A 734 5.00 -13.21 2.29
C HIS A 734 4.32 -14.52 1.88
N THR A 735 4.42 -14.85 0.60
CA THR A 735 3.91 -16.11 0.04
C THR A 735 4.96 -17.21 0.14
N PRO A 736 4.58 -18.49 -0.05
CA PRO A 736 5.55 -19.58 -0.17
C PRO A 736 6.60 -19.33 -1.26
N GLU A 737 6.23 -18.69 -2.37
CA GLU A 737 7.13 -18.32 -3.46
C GLU A 737 8.15 -17.26 -3.04
N ASP A 738 7.74 -16.28 -2.23
CA ASP A 738 8.66 -15.27 -1.68
C ASP A 738 9.72 -15.89 -0.77
N ILE A 739 9.29 -16.86 0.06
CA ILE A 739 10.18 -17.63 0.92
C ILE A 739 11.13 -18.47 0.05
N GLN A 740 10.61 -19.15 -0.98
CA GLN A 740 11.45 -19.95 -1.87
C GLN A 740 12.49 -19.09 -2.61
N LEU A 741 12.11 -17.92 -3.13
CA LEU A 741 13.04 -16.97 -3.75
C LEU A 741 14.15 -16.57 -2.78
N THR A 742 13.77 -16.31 -1.53
CA THR A 742 14.73 -15.97 -0.46
C THR A 742 15.70 -17.11 -0.18
N LEU A 743 15.20 -18.33 -0.14
CA LEU A 743 16.00 -19.52 0.07
C LEU A 743 16.98 -19.76 -1.10
N ASP A 744 16.53 -19.60 -2.35
CA ASP A 744 17.39 -19.73 -3.53
C ASP A 744 18.47 -18.64 -3.58
N ALA A 745 18.14 -17.42 -3.16
CA ALA A 745 19.10 -16.33 -2.98
C ALA A 745 20.14 -16.68 -1.90
N ALA A 746 19.70 -17.23 -0.77
CA ALA A 746 20.57 -17.63 0.33
C ALA A 746 21.56 -18.73 -0.07
N GLU A 747 21.11 -19.73 -0.86
CA GLU A 747 21.98 -20.79 -1.37
C GLU A 747 23.15 -20.21 -2.18
N LYS A 748 22.88 -19.26 -3.09
CA LYS A 748 23.91 -18.56 -3.86
C LYS A 748 24.82 -17.72 -2.96
N ALA A 749 24.23 -16.99 -1.99
CA ALA A 749 24.97 -16.15 -1.07
C ALA A 749 25.94 -16.95 -0.20
N PHE A 750 25.51 -18.09 0.36
CA PHE A 750 26.38 -18.99 1.13
C PHE A 750 27.51 -19.56 0.27
N GLY A 751 27.24 -19.91 -0.99
CA GLY A 751 28.27 -20.36 -1.95
C GLY A 751 29.37 -19.32 -2.21
N GLN A 752 29.06 -18.02 -2.09
CA GLN A 752 30.03 -16.93 -2.25
C GLN A 752 30.88 -16.69 -0.99
N LEU A 753 30.40 -17.06 0.20
CA LEU A 753 31.16 -16.89 1.45
C LEU A 753 32.42 -17.78 1.54
N HIS A 754 32.49 -18.82 0.69
CA HIS A 754 33.63 -19.74 0.59
C HIS A 754 34.76 -19.25 -0.33
N GLN A 755 34.56 -18.16 -1.09
CA GLN A 755 35.63 -17.60 -1.92
C GLN A 755 36.42 -16.56 -1.12
N PRO A 756 37.74 -16.74 -0.94
CA PRO A 756 38.58 -15.88 -0.11
C PRO A 756 38.74 -14.45 -0.65
#